data_AF-A0A6S6SDA8-F1
#
_entry.id   AF-A0A6S6SDA8-F1
#
_cell.length_a   1.000
_cell.length_b   1.000
_cell.length_c   1.000
_cell.angle_alpha   90.00
_cell.angle_beta   90.00
_cell.angle_gamma   90.00
#
_symmetry.space_group_name_H-M   'P 1'
#
loop_
_entity.id
_entity.type
_entity.pdbx_description
1 polymer ?
#
loop_
_entity_poly.entity_id
_entity_poly.type
_entity_poly.pdbx_seq_one_letter_code
_entity_poly.pdbx_strand_id
1 'polypeptide(L)'
;GNDFIMADGTSTNVSAGNFNSRSGANTTLQIVDVSGTMDVDAIKELLLSAAITVGLDTNMHGENITQDGEMTIGGALTLNADANMNQNANTTVTGGDMTVTAGNDFIMAAGTSTNVSARNFNSIVEGDTTLQMMDVSGSMEVDSDEDVVLAGALNVTGDTGLNGLNISQDGEMIVGGSSTIAAGENFSQNANTSSVGDMNVTAGNNFIMSEGTSTTVSAGKLLADAKGDTTLQAMNISESMNVTTANEMILNNTVQSGLETILTATNVSQEAKLSVGGVLDIKVSNDFTQNAEQDVSKTLTINAGNNITQNANTLTVNDIRMTAGNDFIMSEGTSTTVKEGNFSSTSEGLSTLNTMLISNGSLAVDANKALLLNGAITAGLDTNMHGENITQNADISIGGALTLSADSNINQNANTSVMGGSMRVTAANDFLMAEGTSTNVSAGDFNSTSGSYTTLQTVNVSGSMNVNAGKSLLLSGTITAGLSTSMQAENITQNADMNIRGRLTLNADANINQNANTSVMGGDMSVRAGNDFIMGDGSSTNVSAGNFNSNSGGNTSLEQMTVSGSMNVNSKGDLLLNQFVEVGGSLIIKAGGSIIQNQNIDVEGDITYEADDNIIMDAETETVSNVGNIDYTASGAVFISNLITHGNTVSLNVSNVNSVLDSNNNEDSNINASEFHLTVNSFDDDNNAIEITENRGIQVAVTSTSLNSLASDEENLVFNSDENVLVIDNEVFSFEEAESAIAVYIFATLESSLELTSQNLSGFYEELEESDKNLVESISLDTEEGLVLNGVNEELDLDDLFGKQQFMEDNFETFYKQLSFLYDSGMPLFDLYASEEYENSTIINSNIEYWIEDIAI
;
A
#
# COMPACT_ATOMS: atom_id res chain seq x y z
N GLY A 1 33.77 34.76 78.62
CA GLY A 1 34.19 33.86 79.72
C GLY A 1 34.42 32.48 79.14
N ASN A 2 34.61 31.42 79.95
CA ASN A 2 34.55 30.07 79.40
C ASN A 2 33.11 29.77 78.95
N ASP A 3 32.14 29.84 79.86
CA ASP A 3 30.72 29.64 79.51
C ASP A 3 29.85 30.87 79.84
N PHE A 4 28.74 31.03 79.12
CA PHE A 4 27.64 31.93 79.46
C PHE A 4 26.35 31.12 79.54
N ILE A 5 25.83 30.88 80.76
CA ILE A 5 24.68 30.00 80.96
C ILE A 5 23.60 30.77 81.71
N MET A 6 22.44 30.96 81.07
CA MET A 6 21.22 31.39 81.75
C MET A 6 20.60 30.18 82.45
N ALA A 7 20.29 30.32 83.75
CA ALA A 7 19.67 29.24 84.50
C ALA A 7 18.25 28.96 84.00
N ASP A 8 17.83 27.70 84.03
CA ASP A 8 16.51 27.27 83.56
C ASP A 8 15.36 28.11 84.16
N GLY A 9 14.39 28.47 83.32
CA GLY A 9 13.27 29.34 83.67
C GLY A 9 13.61 30.81 83.93
N THR A 10 14.87 31.24 83.73
CA THR A 10 15.22 32.67 83.83
C THR A 10 14.83 33.45 82.56
N SER A 11 14.48 34.72 82.74
CA SER A 11 14.20 35.65 81.64
C SER A 11 15.11 36.86 81.69
N THR A 12 15.52 37.34 80.51
CA THR A 12 16.24 38.61 80.33
C THR A 12 15.44 39.49 79.38
N ASN A 13 15.08 40.70 79.84
CA ASN A 13 14.40 41.69 79.01
C ASN A 13 15.30 42.92 78.82
N VAL A 14 15.63 43.24 77.57
CA VAL A 14 16.38 44.41 77.13
C VAL A 14 15.43 45.36 76.39
N SER A 15 14.67 46.11 77.18
CA SER A 15 13.60 47.01 76.71
C SER A 15 14.09 48.24 75.92
N ALA A 16 15.39 48.55 75.97
CA ALA A 16 16.07 49.49 75.09
C ALA A 16 17.56 49.12 74.96
N GLY A 17 18.04 48.90 73.73
CA GLY A 17 19.44 48.59 73.43
C GLY A 17 19.63 47.20 72.80
N ASN A 18 20.90 46.80 72.66
CA ASN A 18 21.30 45.56 72.01
C ASN A 18 21.73 44.52 73.04
N PHE A 19 21.55 43.23 72.73
CA PHE A 19 22.09 42.13 73.50
C PHE A 19 23.31 41.56 72.77
N ASN A 20 24.49 41.68 73.37
CA ASN A 20 25.73 41.12 72.81
C ASN A 20 26.33 40.13 73.80
N SER A 21 26.56 38.89 73.38
CA SER A 21 27.23 37.86 74.18
C SER A 21 28.41 37.28 73.40
N ARG A 22 29.54 37.11 74.09
CA ARG A 22 30.71 36.42 73.54
C ARG A 22 31.28 35.45 74.57
N SER A 23 31.22 34.16 74.26
CA SER A 23 31.66 33.06 75.13
C SER A 23 32.77 32.25 74.49
N GLY A 24 33.76 31.84 75.29
CA GLY A 24 34.91 31.07 74.83
C GLY A 24 34.65 29.56 74.72
N ALA A 25 33.48 29.09 75.13
CA ALA A 25 33.01 27.72 75.02
C ALA A 25 31.49 27.75 74.82
N ASN A 26 30.68 27.40 75.83
CA ASN A 26 29.25 27.19 75.66
C ASN A 26 28.44 28.46 75.98
N THR A 27 27.32 28.64 75.28
CA THR A 27 26.31 29.66 75.54
C THR A 27 24.94 28.99 75.63
N THR A 28 24.23 29.16 76.74
CA THR A 28 22.82 28.73 76.88
C THR A 28 21.95 29.95 77.15
N LEU A 29 21.00 30.21 76.25
CA LEU A 29 20.00 31.25 76.40
C LEU A 29 18.66 30.63 76.77
N GLN A 30 17.99 31.27 77.74
CA GLN A 30 16.63 30.92 78.16
C GLN A 30 15.66 31.93 77.55
N ILE A 31 14.71 32.48 78.31
CA ILE A 31 13.78 33.47 77.76
C ILE A 31 14.52 34.79 77.55
N VAL A 32 14.62 35.27 76.30
CA VAL A 32 15.29 36.54 76.00
C VAL A 32 14.37 37.42 75.15
N ASP A 33 14.11 38.63 75.61
CA ASP A 33 13.28 39.64 74.91
C ASP A 33 14.12 40.91 74.70
N VAL A 34 14.48 41.24 73.46
CA VAL A 34 15.37 42.35 73.10
C VAL A 34 14.67 43.27 72.12
N SER A 35 14.48 44.53 72.48
CA SER A 35 13.88 45.51 71.56
C SER A 35 14.79 45.94 70.40
N GLY A 36 16.12 45.87 70.59
CA GLY A 36 17.15 46.22 69.59
C GLY A 36 17.70 44.99 68.85
N THR A 37 19.00 44.99 68.56
CA THR A 37 19.67 43.87 67.87
C THR A 37 20.21 42.83 68.87
N MET A 38 20.39 41.60 68.41
CA MET A 38 21.03 40.53 69.17
C MET A 38 22.27 40.00 68.42
N ASP A 39 23.40 39.90 69.09
CA ASP A 39 24.64 39.31 68.57
C ASP A 39 25.21 38.31 69.58
N VAL A 40 25.31 37.04 69.19
CA VAL A 40 25.74 35.95 70.08
C VAL A 40 26.85 35.15 69.41
N ASP A 41 28.04 35.17 69.99
CA ASP A 41 29.19 34.40 69.53
C ASP A 41 29.59 33.37 70.60
N ALA A 42 29.28 32.09 70.35
CA ALA A 42 29.73 30.95 71.14
C ALA A 42 30.80 30.19 70.36
N ILE A 43 31.94 29.87 70.96
CA ILE A 43 32.99 29.09 70.26
C ILE A 43 32.58 27.62 70.07
N LYS A 44 31.74 27.06 70.95
CA LYS A 44 31.33 25.65 70.91
C LYS A 44 29.83 25.49 70.73
N GLU A 45 29.09 25.32 71.81
CA GLU A 45 27.65 25.07 71.75
C GLU A 45 26.87 26.35 72.02
N LEU A 46 25.94 26.69 71.15
CA LEU A 46 24.88 27.66 71.39
C LEU A 46 23.53 26.93 71.52
N LEU A 47 23.00 26.87 72.74
CA LEU A 47 21.69 26.29 73.03
C LEU A 47 20.67 27.39 73.33
N LEU A 48 19.60 27.44 72.54
CA LEU A 48 18.45 28.33 72.75
C LEU A 48 17.30 27.49 73.32
N SER A 49 17.23 27.35 74.64
CA SER A 49 16.34 26.38 75.28
C SER A 49 14.93 26.90 75.59
N ALA A 50 14.68 28.20 75.40
CA ALA A 50 13.37 28.81 75.60
C ALA A 50 13.15 29.98 74.63
N ALA A 51 11.99 30.62 74.71
CA ALA A 51 11.55 31.61 73.72
C ALA A 51 12.49 32.83 73.60
N ILE A 52 12.87 33.17 72.38
CA ILE A 52 13.68 34.34 72.02
C ILE A 52 12.86 35.30 71.16
N THR A 53 12.74 36.55 71.60
CA THR A 53 12.10 37.63 70.85
C THR A 53 13.10 38.76 70.64
N VAL A 54 13.31 39.18 69.39
CA VAL A 54 14.22 40.30 69.06
C VAL A 54 13.50 41.27 68.14
N GLY A 55 13.58 42.58 68.41
CA GLY A 55 12.87 43.63 67.67
C GLY A 55 13.55 44.02 66.35
N LEU A 56 14.87 43.84 66.24
CA LEU A 56 15.68 44.13 65.06
C LEU A 56 16.49 42.89 64.64
N ASP A 57 17.66 43.10 64.05
CA ASP A 57 18.51 42.04 63.51
C ASP A 57 19.11 41.14 64.59
N THR A 58 19.26 39.87 64.26
CA THR A 58 19.84 38.84 65.11
C THR A 58 20.92 38.09 64.37
N ASN A 59 22.14 38.08 64.91
CA ASN A 59 23.26 37.30 64.41
C ASN A 59 23.70 36.32 65.50
N MET A 60 23.81 35.05 65.16
CA MET A 60 24.31 34.03 66.07
C MET A 60 25.37 33.17 65.41
N HIS A 61 26.38 32.82 66.19
CA HIS A 61 27.52 32.03 65.79
C HIS A 61 27.83 30.96 66.85
N GLY A 62 28.15 29.75 66.40
CA GLY A 62 28.41 28.55 67.21
C GLY A 62 29.21 27.52 66.43
N GLU A 63 29.90 26.58 67.09
CA GLU A 63 30.30 25.32 66.42
C GLU A 63 29.05 24.47 66.18
N ASN A 64 28.21 24.34 67.20
CA ASN A 64 26.88 23.74 67.08
C ASN A 64 25.82 24.71 67.59
N ILE A 65 24.75 24.90 66.83
CA ILE A 65 23.58 25.68 67.23
C ILE A 65 22.39 24.73 67.40
N THR A 66 21.78 24.74 68.58
CA THR A 66 20.54 23.99 68.86
C THR A 66 19.46 24.96 69.30
N GLN A 67 18.36 25.01 68.56
CA GLN A 67 17.19 25.83 68.86
C GLN A 67 16.04 24.95 69.34
N ASP A 68 15.83 24.87 70.66
CA ASP A 68 14.69 24.17 71.28
C ASP A 68 13.53 25.12 71.64
N GLY A 69 13.80 26.42 71.68
CA GLY A 69 12.82 27.47 71.96
C GLY A 69 12.30 28.18 70.72
N GLU A 70 11.07 28.68 70.78
CA GLU A 70 10.50 29.50 69.70
C GLU A 70 11.31 30.78 69.50
N MET A 71 11.50 31.19 68.24
CA MET A 71 12.16 32.45 67.89
C MET A 71 11.21 33.39 67.15
N THR A 72 11.16 34.65 67.55
CA THR A 72 10.42 35.71 66.83
C THR A 72 11.34 36.92 66.62
N ILE A 73 11.75 37.17 65.38
CA ILE A 73 12.75 38.18 65.01
C ILE A 73 12.12 39.25 64.12
N GLY A 74 12.22 40.51 64.56
CA GLY A 74 11.65 41.67 63.92
C GLY A 74 12.49 42.20 62.75
N GLY A 75 13.81 41.94 62.72
CA GLY A 75 14.73 42.28 61.63
C GLY A 75 15.17 41.05 60.82
N ALA A 76 16.43 41.05 60.37
CA ALA A 76 17.07 39.89 59.73
C ALA A 76 17.57 38.86 60.77
N LEU A 77 17.66 37.60 60.38
CA LEU A 77 18.18 36.52 61.21
C LEU A 77 19.34 35.82 60.48
N THR A 78 20.53 35.84 61.07
CA THR A 78 21.70 35.09 60.59
C THR A 78 22.12 34.05 61.63
N LEU A 79 22.18 32.79 61.23
CA LEU A 79 22.61 31.67 62.06
C LEU A 79 23.80 30.99 61.37
N ASN A 80 24.96 31.00 62.02
CA ASN A 80 26.20 30.47 61.46
C ASN A 80 26.80 29.40 62.39
N ALA A 81 26.66 28.12 62.01
CA ALA A 81 27.21 26.99 62.72
C ALA A 81 28.47 26.45 62.01
N ASP A 82 29.62 26.37 62.66
CA ASP A 82 30.82 25.78 62.05
C ASP A 82 30.65 24.27 61.78
N ALA A 83 29.74 23.60 62.48
CA ALA A 83 29.37 22.19 62.29
C ALA A 83 27.86 22.06 62.09
N ASN A 84 27.07 21.80 63.14
CA ASN A 84 25.65 21.44 62.98
C ASN A 84 24.70 22.54 63.45
N MET A 85 23.57 22.66 62.75
CA MET A 85 22.44 23.45 63.17
C MET A 85 21.19 22.57 63.31
N ASN A 86 20.66 22.46 64.53
CA ASN A 86 19.43 21.74 64.82
C ASN A 86 18.33 22.72 65.21
N GLN A 87 17.25 22.77 64.43
CA GLN A 87 16.05 23.54 64.73
C GLN A 87 14.93 22.61 65.21
N ASN A 88 14.65 22.63 66.51
CA ASN A 88 13.63 21.81 67.18
C ASN A 88 12.35 22.59 67.53
N ALA A 89 12.31 23.89 67.23
CA ALA A 89 11.18 24.76 67.52
C ALA A 89 10.87 25.72 66.36
N ASN A 90 9.75 26.44 66.48
CA ASN A 90 9.28 27.35 65.44
C ASN A 90 10.12 28.63 65.38
N THR A 91 10.33 29.14 64.17
CA THR A 91 11.03 30.40 63.92
C THR A 91 10.17 31.32 63.06
N THR A 92 10.01 32.57 63.48
CA THR A 92 9.31 33.62 62.72
C THR A 92 10.23 34.81 62.52
N VAL A 93 10.43 35.24 61.27
CA VAL A 93 11.22 36.41 60.87
C VAL A 93 10.30 37.38 60.14
N THR A 94 10.13 38.61 60.65
CA THR A 94 9.10 39.55 60.19
C THR A 94 9.60 40.82 59.51
N GLY A 95 10.91 41.08 59.45
CA GLY A 95 11.41 42.34 58.85
C GLY A 95 12.72 42.25 58.08
N GLY A 96 13.23 41.05 57.80
CA GLY A 96 14.46 40.85 57.04
C GLY A 96 14.56 39.48 56.39
N ASP A 97 15.76 39.17 55.89
CA ASP A 97 16.12 37.86 55.37
C ASP A 97 16.45 36.90 56.53
N MET A 98 16.24 35.61 56.31
CA MET A 98 16.80 34.55 57.15
C MET A 98 17.95 33.89 56.39
N THR A 99 19.13 33.84 57.00
CA THR A 99 20.31 33.18 56.45
C THR A 99 20.82 32.14 57.43
N VAL A 100 20.98 30.91 56.94
CA VAL A 100 21.54 29.78 57.67
C VAL A 100 22.83 29.34 56.99
N THR A 101 23.88 29.13 57.77
CA THR A 101 25.13 28.51 57.31
C THR A 101 25.51 27.41 58.29
N ALA A 102 25.80 26.21 57.80
CA ALA A 102 26.22 25.07 58.60
C ALA A 102 27.38 24.32 57.91
N GLY A 103 28.47 24.05 58.63
CA GLY A 103 29.62 23.32 58.08
C GLY A 103 29.44 21.80 57.98
N ASN A 104 28.37 21.25 58.57
CA ASN A 104 27.93 19.87 58.40
C ASN A 104 26.41 19.91 58.10
N ASP A 105 25.54 19.69 59.09
CA ASP A 105 24.11 19.49 58.81
C ASP A 105 23.24 20.68 59.25
N PHE A 106 22.17 20.96 58.50
CA PHE A 106 21.05 21.78 58.94
C PHE A 106 19.76 20.93 59.00
N ILE A 107 19.29 20.66 60.21
CA ILE A 107 18.18 19.74 60.45
C ILE A 107 17.03 20.45 61.17
N MET A 108 15.88 20.54 60.52
CA MET A 108 14.61 20.90 61.15
C MET A 108 13.90 19.63 61.64
N ALA A 109 13.60 19.58 62.94
CA ALA A 109 12.89 18.44 63.54
C ALA A 109 11.43 18.37 63.08
N ALA A 110 10.88 17.16 62.98
CA ALA A 110 9.51 16.94 62.56
C ALA A 110 8.50 17.80 63.35
N GLY A 111 7.58 18.45 62.62
CA GLY A 111 6.56 19.33 63.20
C GLY A 111 7.01 20.76 63.50
N THR A 112 8.27 21.11 63.21
CA THR A 112 8.73 22.51 63.26
C THR A 112 8.28 23.29 62.02
N SER A 113 8.15 24.61 62.19
CA SER A 113 7.84 25.54 61.11
C SER A 113 8.75 26.76 61.15
N THR A 114 9.08 27.26 59.97
CA THR A 114 9.78 28.53 59.79
C THR A 114 8.95 29.45 58.89
N ASN A 115 8.65 30.65 59.37
CA ASN A 115 7.95 31.69 58.62
C ASN A 115 8.88 32.89 58.40
N VAL A 116 9.20 33.19 57.14
CA VAL A 116 9.97 34.37 56.73
C VAL A 116 9.04 35.31 55.95
N SER A 117 8.33 36.16 56.69
CA SER A 117 7.22 36.97 56.15
C SER A 117 7.63 38.25 55.44
N ALA A 118 8.90 38.68 55.56
CA ALA A 118 9.35 39.95 54.99
C ALA A 118 10.12 39.82 53.68
N ARG A 119 10.98 38.80 53.57
CA ARG A 119 11.96 38.67 52.49
C ARG A 119 12.37 37.21 52.25
N ASN A 120 13.65 36.96 52.06
CA ASN A 120 14.17 35.71 51.52
C ASN A 120 14.67 34.77 52.60
N PHE A 121 14.68 33.48 52.29
CA PHE A 121 15.38 32.46 53.05
C PHE A 121 16.58 31.97 52.23
N ASN A 122 17.78 31.98 52.81
CA ASN A 122 18.98 31.43 52.17
C ASN A 122 19.64 30.43 53.13
N SER A 123 20.00 29.25 52.63
CA SER A 123 20.75 28.23 53.37
C SER A 123 21.98 27.79 52.58
N ILE A 124 23.14 27.70 53.22
CA ILE A 124 24.38 27.16 52.64
C ILE A 124 24.94 26.13 53.63
N VAL A 125 25.01 24.86 53.21
CA VAL A 125 25.28 23.72 54.10
C VAL A 125 26.26 22.75 53.44
N GLU A 126 27.40 22.42 54.07
CA GLU A 126 28.37 21.48 53.47
C GLU A 126 27.95 20.00 53.60
N GLY A 127 26.97 19.69 54.45
CA GLY A 127 26.37 18.37 54.64
C GLY A 127 24.86 18.38 54.38
N ASP A 128 24.09 17.60 55.14
CA ASP A 128 22.67 17.36 54.84
C ASP A 128 21.77 18.55 55.25
N THR A 129 20.79 18.87 54.42
CA THR A 129 19.72 19.84 54.73
C THR A 129 18.36 19.17 54.80
N THR A 130 17.74 19.15 55.98
CA THR A 130 16.34 18.70 56.14
C THR A 130 15.45 19.89 56.51
N LEU A 131 14.50 20.23 55.63
CA LEU A 131 13.50 21.26 55.87
C LEU A 131 12.12 20.65 56.19
N GLN A 132 11.38 21.28 57.09
CA GLN A 132 10.03 20.89 57.46
C GLN A 132 9.02 21.88 56.84
N MET A 133 8.13 22.47 57.64
CA MET A 133 7.18 23.46 57.12
C MET A 133 7.87 24.81 56.93
N MET A 134 7.87 25.33 55.71
CA MET A 134 8.48 26.61 55.35
C MET A 134 7.45 27.52 54.67
N ASP A 135 7.27 28.74 55.18
CA ASP A 135 6.46 29.80 54.56
C ASP A 135 7.35 31.03 54.32
N VAL A 136 7.64 31.34 53.06
CA VAL A 136 8.58 32.40 52.66
C VAL A 136 7.87 33.38 51.71
N SER A 137 7.68 34.62 52.17
CA SER A 137 7.04 35.67 51.36
C SER A 137 7.94 36.25 50.25
N GLY A 138 9.26 36.04 50.34
CA GLY A 138 10.23 36.35 49.29
C GLY A 138 10.64 35.09 48.52
N SER A 139 11.91 35.00 48.17
CA SER A 139 12.52 33.85 47.49
C SER A 139 13.22 32.92 48.48
N MET A 140 13.37 31.66 48.11
CA MET A 140 14.10 30.64 48.85
C MET A 140 15.29 30.14 48.05
N GLU A 141 16.47 30.09 48.65
CA GLU A 141 17.65 29.40 48.10
C GLU A 141 18.20 28.42 49.15
N VAL A 142 18.40 27.17 48.74
CA VAL A 142 19.00 26.11 49.57
C VAL A 142 20.15 25.51 48.77
N ASP A 143 21.36 25.68 49.28
CA ASP A 143 22.58 25.13 48.70
C ASP A 143 23.19 24.13 49.69
N SER A 144 23.24 22.86 49.30
CA SER A 144 23.80 21.76 50.07
C SER A 144 24.80 20.99 49.21
N ASP A 145 25.96 20.62 49.77
CA ASP A 145 26.91 19.76 49.06
C ASP A 145 26.47 18.28 49.07
N GLU A 146 25.58 17.89 50.01
CA GLU A 146 25.02 16.54 50.18
C GLU A 146 23.49 16.56 49.99
N ASP A 147 22.69 15.87 50.81
CA ASP A 147 21.27 15.65 50.51
C ASP A 147 20.37 16.80 50.99
N VAL A 148 19.39 17.19 50.15
CA VAL A 148 18.29 18.08 50.51
C VAL A 148 16.99 17.29 50.63
N VAL A 149 16.39 17.31 51.83
CA VAL A 149 15.10 16.66 52.12
C VAL A 149 14.07 17.72 52.49
N LEU A 150 13.03 17.85 51.67
CA LEU A 150 11.83 18.65 51.98
C LEU A 150 10.78 17.74 52.61
N ALA A 151 10.88 17.52 53.92
CA ALA A 151 9.99 16.62 54.67
C ALA A 151 8.61 17.25 54.97
N GLY A 152 8.50 18.58 54.91
CA GLY A 152 7.26 19.33 55.15
C GLY A 152 6.87 20.23 53.97
N ALA A 153 5.68 20.82 54.07
CA ALA A 153 5.17 21.70 53.01
C ALA A 153 6.02 22.97 52.86
N LEU A 154 6.29 23.33 51.62
CA LEU A 154 7.04 24.51 51.22
C LEU A 154 6.13 25.48 50.47
N ASN A 155 5.92 26.67 51.01
CA ASN A 155 5.17 27.75 50.37
C ASN A 155 6.06 28.98 50.17
N VAL A 156 6.41 29.28 48.93
CA VAL A 156 7.31 30.39 48.56
C VAL A 156 6.56 31.31 47.61
N THR A 157 6.44 32.60 47.95
CA THR A 157 5.75 33.56 47.08
C THR A 157 6.62 34.00 45.90
N GLY A 158 7.94 34.07 46.09
CA GLY A 158 8.93 34.37 45.07
C GLY A 158 9.49 33.12 44.39
N ASP A 159 10.77 33.18 43.99
CA ASP A 159 11.46 32.07 43.33
C ASP A 159 12.01 31.07 44.35
N THR A 160 12.19 29.82 43.94
CA THR A 160 12.81 28.76 44.75
C THR A 160 14.01 28.17 44.01
N GLY A 161 15.18 28.11 44.65
CA GLY A 161 16.36 27.38 44.20
C GLY A 161 16.74 26.29 45.22
N LEU A 162 16.90 25.06 44.74
CA LEU A 162 17.37 23.92 45.52
C LEU A 162 18.58 23.30 44.82
N ASN A 163 19.70 23.21 45.51
CA ASN A 163 20.93 22.56 45.05
C ASN A 163 21.38 21.54 46.11
N GLY A 164 21.70 20.32 45.67
CA GLY A 164 22.04 19.18 46.52
C GLY A 164 22.60 18.03 45.70
N LEU A 165 23.28 17.06 46.34
CA LEU A 165 23.64 15.79 45.72
C LEU A 165 22.38 14.98 45.39
N ASN A 166 21.55 14.66 46.39
CA ASN A 166 20.21 14.13 46.17
C ASN A 166 19.17 15.11 46.71
N ILE A 167 18.06 15.25 45.98
CA ILE A 167 16.94 16.08 46.42
C ILE A 167 15.70 15.19 46.54
N SER A 168 15.15 15.07 47.74
CA SER A 168 13.88 14.38 48.02
C SER A 168 12.81 15.37 48.43
N GLN A 169 11.75 15.47 47.63
CA GLN A 169 10.61 16.34 47.89
C GLN A 169 9.41 15.51 48.39
N ASP A 170 9.31 15.34 49.71
CA ASP A 170 8.24 14.57 50.37
C ASP A 170 7.04 15.44 50.78
N GLY A 171 7.25 16.75 50.91
CA GLY A 171 6.21 17.74 51.17
C GLY A 171 5.71 18.45 49.91
N GLU A 172 4.46 18.94 49.95
CA GLU A 172 3.90 19.76 48.88
C GLU A 172 4.73 21.05 48.70
N MET A 173 5.07 21.36 47.45
CA MET A 173 5.82 22.57 47.11
C MET A 173 4.97 23.51 46.26
N ILE A 174 4.72 24.73 46.77
CA ILE A 174 3.98 25.79 46.10
C ILE A 174 4.90 27.00 45.92
N VAL A 175 5.14 27.39 44.67
CA VAL A 175 6.05 28.47 44.29
C VAL A 175 5.32 29.50 43.44
N GLY A 176 5.25 30.74 43.93
CA GLY A 176 4.60 31.87 43.26
C GLY A 176 5.46 32.52 42.18
N GLY A 177 6.77 32.26 42.18
CA GLY A 177 7.74 32.59 41.13
C GLY A 177 8.15 31.35 40.33
N SER A 178 9.43 31.25 39.98
CA SER A 178 10.04 30.13 39.26
C SER A 178 10.73 29.15 40.21
N SER A 179 10.80 27.88 39.84
CA SER A 179 11.52 26.84 40.58
C SER A 179 12.75 26.36 39.82
N THR A 180 13.91 26.31 40.48
CA THR A 180 15.15 25.72 39.96
C THR A 180 15.61 24.62 40.91
N ILE A 181 15.74 23.40 40.40
CA ILE A 181 16.16 22.22 41.16
C ILE A 181 17.39 21.63 40.46
N ALA A 182 18.50 21.56 41.18
CA ALA A 182 19.76 21.00 40.72
C ALA A 182 20.22 19.88 41.65
N ALA A 183 19.93 18.64 41.26
CA ALA A 183 20.41 17.45 41.94
C ALA A 183 21.69 16.93 41.26
N GLY A 184 22.79 16.81 42.01
CA GLY A 184 24.05 16.25 41.54
C GLY A 184 23.92 14.78 41.10
N GLU A 185 22.98 14.04 41.69
CA GLU A 185 22.60 12.67 41.35
C GLU A 185 21.09 12.56 41.12
N ASN A 186 20.28 12.37 42.17
CA ASN A 186 18.87 12.02 42.00
C ASN A 186 17.92 13.11 42.48
N PHE A 187 16.88 13.38 41.70
CA PHE A 187 15.71 14.14 42.16
C PHE A 187 14.50 13.23 42.27
N SER A 188 13.97 13.08 43.49
CA SER A 188 12.77 12.30 43.79
C SER A 188 11.63 13.23 44.20
N GLN A 189 10.59 13.33 43.37
CA GLN A 189 9.37 14.05 43.68
C GLN A 189 8.34 13.08 44.26
N ASN A 190 8.08 13.17 45.57
CA ASN A 190 7.15 12.31 46.30
C ASN A 190 5.84 13.02 46.69
N ALA A 191 5.72 14.31 46.37
CA ALA A 191 4.54 15.11 46.61
C ALA A 191 4.20 16.03 45.43
N ASN A 192 3.08 16.73 45.53
CA ASN A 192 2.64 17.66 44.51
C ASN A 192 3.51 18.91 44.46
N THR A 193 3.70 19.42 43.25
CA THR A 193 4.43 20.66 43.00
C THR A 193 3.64 21.59 42.11
N SER A 194 3.55 22.86 42.51
CA SER A 194 2.93 23.93 41.74
C SER A 194 3.88 25.11 41.62
N SER A 195 4.17 25.53 40.39
CA SER A 195 4.94 26.74 40.08
C SER A 195 4.08 27.67 39.21
N VAL A 196 4.14 28.97 39.47
CA VAL A 196 3.54 29.97 38.58
C VAL A 196 4.47 30.26 37.41
N GLY A 197 5.74 30.52 37.68
CA GLY A 197 6.79 30.75 36.69
C GLY A 197 7.41 29.47 36.15
N ASP A 198 8.56 29.59 35.53
CA ASP A 198 9.28 28.47 34.91
C ASP A 198 9.70 27.43 35.96
N MET A 199 9.79 26.16 35.54
CA MET A 199 10.38 25.10 36.33
C MET A 199 11.58 24.52 35.59
N ASN A 200 12.76 24.59 36.20
CA ASN A 200 14.00 24.02 35.68
C ASN A 200 14.46 22.91 36.61
N VAL A 201 14.59 21.69 36.10
CA VAL A 201 15.05 20.51 36.84
C VAL A 201 16.29 19.95 36.16
N THR A 202 17.36 19.76 36.91
CA THR A 202 18.56 19.05 36.47
C THR A 202 18.89 17.94 37.46
N ALA A 203 19.12 16.73 36.96
CA ALA A 203 19.51 15.57 37.75
C ALA A 203 20.71 14.88 37.09
N GLY A 204 21.83 14.75 37.82
CA GLY A 204 23.03 14.08 37.31
C GLY A 204 22.87 12.57 37.10
N ASN A 205 21.79 11.99 37.60
CA ASN A 205 21.32 10.63 37.38
C ASN A 205 19.79 10.66 37.15
N ASN A 206 18.97 10.23 38.09
CA ASN A 206 17.54 10.00 37.85
C ASN A 206 16.63 11.18 38.24
N PHE A 207 15.57 11.40 37.46
CA PHE A 207 14.42 12.22 37.85
C PHE A 207 13.17 11.36 37.97
N ILE A 208 12.71 11.10 39.20
CA ILE A 208 11.61 10.17 39.46
C ILE A 208 10.46 10.91 40.15
N MET A 209 9.29 10.90 39.50
CA MET A 209 8.02 11.25 40.13
C MET A 209 7.32 9.99 40.65
N SER A 210 7.06 9.94 41.95
CA SER A 210 6.34 8.83 42.59
C SER A 210 4.88 8.77 42.16
N GLU A 211 4.31 7.57 42.14
CA GLU A 211 2.90 7.36 41.76
C GLU A 211 1.96 8.26 42.57
N GLY A 212 0.97 8.85 41.90
CA GLY A 212 -0.02 9.74 42.53
C GLY A 212 0.44 11.18 42.73
N THR A 213 1.68 11.53 42.38
CA THR A 213 2.17 12.91 42.39
C THR A 213 1.77 13.67 41.13
N SER A 214 1.75 15.00 41.24
CA SER A 214 1.47 15.89 40.12
C SER A 214 2.37 17.13 40.10
N THR A 215 2.68 17.61 38.91
CA THR A 215 3.41 18.86 38.67
C THR A 215 2.58 19.81 37.83
N THR A 216 2.36 21.02 38.34
CA THR A 216 1.64 22.09 37.63
C THR A 216 2.56 23.27 37.41
N VAL A 217 2.62 23.76 36.16
CA VAL A 217 3.29 25.02 35.81
C VAL A 217 2.26 25.92 35.11
N SER A 218 1.80 26.96 35.79
CA SER A 218 0.58 27.68 35.39
C SER A 218 0.79 28.87 34.44
N ALA A 219 1.98 29.44 34.37
CA ALA A 219 2.29 30.56 33.47
C ALA A 219 3.72 30.51 32.88
N GLY A 220 4.41 29.37 32.99
CA GLY A 220 5.76 29.18 32.49
C GLY A 220 5.95 27.86 31.75
N LYS A 221 7.22 27.57 31.45
CA LYS A 221 7.65 26.31 30.82
C LYS A 221 8.28 25.35 31.82
N LEU A 222 8.30 24.07 31.47
CA LEU A 222 9.10 23.05 32.15
C LEU A 222 10.33 22.71 31.30
N LEU A 223 11.52 22.82 31.89
CA LEU A 223 12.77 22.30 31.35
C LEU A 223 13.32 21.24 32.32
N ALA A 224 13.43 19.99 31.89
CA ALA A 224 14.00 18.90 32.69
C ALA A 224 15.14 18.21 31.92
N ASP A 225 16.30 18.05 32.56
CA ASP A 225 17.47 17.34 32.03
C ASP A 225 17.99 16.33 33.06
N ALA A 226 17.85 15.04 32.76
CA ALA A 226 18.35 13.93 33.57
C ALA A 226 19.39 13.12 32.79
N LYS A 227 20.48 12.66 33.42
CA LYS A 227 21.48 11.80 32.76
C LYS A 227 21.22 10.30 32.93
N GLY A 228 20.27 9.93 33.77
CA GLY A 228 19.80 8.57 34.02
C GLY A 228 18.41 8.36 33.42
N ASP A 229 17.50 7.79 34.21
CA ASP A 229 16.10 7.55 33.85
C ASP A 229 15.19 8.70 34.27
N THR A 230 14.06 8.86 33.59
CA THR A 230 13.01 9.83 33.93
C THR A 230 11.64 9.18 33.97
N THR A 231 10.99 9.21 35.14
CA THR A 231 9.58 8.82 35.28
C THR A 231 8.72 10.04 35.53
N LEU A 232 7.78 10.30 34.64
CA LEU A 232 6.83 11.40 34.74
C LEU A 232 5.44 10.86 35.10
N GLN A 233 4.78 11.57 36.01
CA GLN A 233 3.43 11.26 36.46
C GLN A 233 2.46 12.31 35.90
N ALA A 234 1.49 12.78 36.69
CA ALA A 234 0.55 13.78 36.22
C ALA A 234 1.27 15.12 36.02
N MET A 235 1.20 15.67 34.80
CA MET A 235 1.80 16.98 34.50
C MET A 235 0.78 17.88 33.80
N ASN A 236 0.72 19.14 34.23
CA ASN A 236 -0.09 20.18 33.61
C ASN A 236 0.75 21.44 33.41
N ILE A 237 1.29 21.62 32.20
CA ILE A 237 2.20 22.71 31.85
C ILE A 237 1.49 23.67 30.90
N SER A 238 1.27 24.90 31.33
CA SER A 238 0.45 25.85 30.56
C SER A 238 1.12 26.33 29.28
N GLU A 239 2.46 26.39 29.26
CA GLU A 239 3.22 26.73 28.06
C GLU A 239 3.90 25.51 27.43
N SER A 240 5.23 25.47 27.43
CA SER A 240 6.02 24.44 26.75
C SER A 240 6.70 23.49 27.73
N MET A 241 6.95 22.27 27.29
CA MET A 241 7.62 21.21 28.05
C MET A 241 8.80 20.70 27.24
N ASN A 242 9.99 20.69 27.83
CA ASN A 242 11.16 20.04 27.25
C ASN A 242 11.78 19.11 28.29
N VAL A 243 11.77 17.81 28.00
CA VAL A 243 12.37 16.80 28.85
C VAL A 243 13.43 16.07 28.04
N THR A 244 14.66 16.12 28.54
CA THR A 244 15.79 15.38 28.00
C THR A 244 16.24 14.37 29.04
N THR A 245 16.36 13.11 28.63
CA THR A 245 16.92 12.03 29.43
C THR A 245 17.95 11.27 28.61
N ALA A 246 18.98 10.70 29.24
CA ALA A 246 19.97 9.91 28.50
C ALA A 246 19.51 8.47 28.28
N ASN A 247 18.69 7.92 29.17
CA ASN A 247 18.26 6.52 29.14
C ASN A 247 16.76 6.42 28.84
N GLU A 248 15.96 5.91 29.80
CA GLU A 248 14.54 5.67 29.61
C GLU A 248 13.69 6.85 30.08
N MET A 249 12.66 7.19 29.31
CA MET A 249 11.58 8.08 29.71
C MET A 249 10.27 7.32 29.77
N ILE A 250 9.59 7.38 30.91
CA ILE A 250 8.29 6.73 31.11
C ILE A 250 7.26 7.78 31.48
N LEU A 251 6.15 7.83 30.74
CA LEU A 251 5.00 8.70 31.00
C LEU A 251 3.86 7.85 31.57
N ASN A 252 3.79 7.74 32.90
CA ASN A 252 2.87 6.82 33.60
C ASN A 252 1.48 7.38 33.82
N ASN A 253 1.30 8.70 33.77
CA ASN A 253 0.00 9.34 33.97
C ASN A 253 -0.21 10.47 32.96
N THR A 254 -1.38 11.10 33.01
CA THR A 254 -1.79 12.10 32.03
C THR A 254 -0.80 13.26 32.02
N VAL A 255 -0.22 13.50 30.86
CA VAL A 255 0.68 14.63 30.60
C VAL A 255 -0.03 15.61 29.67
N GLN A 256 -0.13 16.87 30.11
CA GLN A 256 -0.72 17.96 29.35
C GLN A 256 0.27 19.12 29.21
N SER A 257 0.39 19.65 27.98
CA SER A 257 1.07 20.92 27.70
C SER A 257 0.24 21.84 26.80
N GLY A 258 0.44 23.15 26.92
CA GLY A 258 -0.33 24.14 26.14
C GLY A 258 0.24 24.49 24.77
N LEU A 259 1.56 24.55 24.61
CA LEU A 259 2.21 25.02 23.39
C LEU A 259 3.05 23.92 22.72
N GLU A 260 4.30 23.74 23.14
CA GLU A 260 5.23 22.79 22.51
C GLU A 260 5.69 21.76 23.53
N THR A 261 5.74 20.48 23.14
CA THR A 261 6.38 19.43 23.92
C THR A 261 7.51 18.80 23.12
N ILE A 262 8.70 18.77 23.70
CA ILE A 262 9.86 18.09 23.16
C ILE A 262 10.31 17.02 24.16
N LEU A 263 10.34 15.76 23.72
CA LEU A 263 10.83 14.64 24.50
C LEU A 263 12.07 14.05 23.82
N THR A 264 13.19 13.99 24.53
CA THR A 264 14.44 13.40 24.03
C THR A 264 14.92 12.31 24.98
N ALA A 265 15.12 11.08 24.49
CA ALA A 265 15.55 9.94 25.30
C ALA A 265 16.34 8.89 24.49
N THR A 266 16.84 7.83 25.14
CA THR A 266 17.18 6.59 24.43
C THR A 266 15.90 5.82 24.07
N ASN A 267 15.02 5.61 25.05
CA ASN A 267 13.70 5.00 24.87
C ASN A 267 12.61 5.89 25.48
N VAL A 268 11.43 5.94 24.87
CA VAL A 268 10.24 6.56 25.46
C VAL A 268 9.11 5.53 25.48
N SER A 269 8.53 5.28 26.66
CA SER A 269 7.28 4.52 26.82
C SER A 269 6.18 5.44 27.33
N GLN A 270 5.11 5.57 26.56
CA GLN A 270 3.95 6.38 26.90
C GLN A 270 2.79 5.47 27.36
N GLU A 271 2.64 5.29 28.67
CA GLU A 271 1.61 4.44 29.28
C GLU A 271 0.28 5.16 29.53
N ALA A 272 0.27 6.49 29.45
CA ALA A 272 -0.90 7.31 29.72
C ALA A 272 -1.13 8.40 28.67
N LYS A 273 -2.31 9.04 28.75
CA LYS A 273 -2.74 10.03 27.77
C LYS A 273 -1.76 11.20 27.70
N LEU A 274 -1.34 11.55 26.49
CA LEU A 274 -0.52 12.73 26.22
C LEU A 274 -1.33 13.74 25.39
N SER A 275 -1.54 14.95 25.94
CA SER A 275 -2.29 16.02 25.28
C SER A 275 -1.43 17.26 25.11
N VAL A 276 -1.29 17.74 23.87
CA VAL A 276 -0.42 18.87 23.52
C VAL A 276 -1.20 19.90 22.71
N GLY A 277 -1.32 21.12 23.25
CA GLY A 277 -2.04 22.23 22.61
C GLY A 277 -1.35 22.86 21.38
N GLY A 278 -0.13 22.43 21.06
CA GLY A 278 0.56 22.80 19.83
C GLY A 278 1.35 21.64 19.21
N VAL A 279 2.68 21.77 19.14
CA VAL A 279 3.56 20.79 18.45
C VAL A 279 4.12 19.79 19.46
N LEU A 280 4.17 18.52 19.07
CA LEU A 280 4.81 17.45 19.83
C LEU A 280 5.93 16.83 19.01
N ASP A 281 7.17 16.98 19.48
CA ASP A 281 8.37 16.39 18.88
C ASP A 281 8.98 15.36 19.84
N ILE A 282 9.04 14.10 19.40
CA ILE A 282 9.65 12.99 20.15
C ILE A 282 10.89 12.53 19.38
N LYS A 283 12.03 12.51 20.06
CA LYS A 283 13.32 12.09 19.51
C LYS A 283 13.91 11.01 20.39
N VAL A 284 13.96 9.78 19.90
CA VAL A 284 14.54 8.65 20.62
C VAL A 284 15.66 8.02 19.82
N SER A 285 16.79 7.69 20.47
CA SER A 285 17.91 7.04 19.76
C SER A 285 17.71 5.54 19.56
N ASN A 286 16.75 4.93 20.26
CA ASN A 286 16.37 3.53 20.09
C ASN A 286 14.85 3.43 19.83
N ASP A 287 14.02 3.06 20.81
CA ASP A 287 12.61 2.72 20.59
C ASP A 287 11.62 3.74 21.15
N PHE A 288 10.52 3.97 20.42
CA PHE A 288 9.33 4.68 20.90
C PHE A 288 8.14 3.73 20.98
N THR A 289 7.51 3.65 22.15
CA THR A 289 6.29 2.85 22.39
C THR A 289 5.17 3.73 22.92
N GLN A 290 4.04 3.74 22.23
CA GLN A 290 2.82 4.44 22.63
C GLN A 290 1.75 3.43 23.03
N ASN A 291 1.42 3.35 24.32
CA ASN A 291 0.38 2.47 24.86
C ASN A 291 -0.93 3.19 25.19
N ALA A 292 -0.96 4.52 25.09
CA ALA A 292 -2.14 5.33 25.41
C ALA A 292 -2.40 6.45 24.38
N GLU A 293 -3.59 7.03 24.49
CA GLU A 293 -4.08 8.06 23.55
C GLU A 293 -3.14 9.26 23.46
N GLN A 294 -2.93 9.76 22.25
CA GLN A 294 -2.16 10.95 21.98
C GLN A 294 -3.02 11.97 21.21
N ASP A 295 -3.17 13.17 21.75
CA ASP A 295 -3.97 14.26 21.16
C ASP A 295 -3.10 15.51 20.97
N VAL A 296 -2.82 15.87 19.72
CA VAL A 296 -1.92 16.97 19.35
C VAL A 296 -2.66 18.00 18.49
N SER A 297 -2.79 19.22 19.00
CA SER A 297 -3.56 20.27 18.32
C SER A 297 -2.88 20.86 17.07
N LYS A 298 -1.61 20.53 16.80
CA LYS A 298 -0.92 20.87 15.55
C LYS A 298 -0.23 19.65 14.95
N THR A 299 1.09 19.59 15.04
CA THR A 299 1.94 18.61 14.36
C THR A 299 2.54 17.64 15.36
N LEU A 300 2.52 16.36 15.02
CA LEU A 300 3.25 15.31 15.70
C LEU A 300 4.45 14.88 14.85
N THR A 301 5.65 14.95 15.43
CA THR A 301 6.87 14.37 14.86
C THR A 301 7.43 13.30 15.81
N ILE A 302 7.66 12.10 15.30
CA ILE A 302 8.35 11.03 16.04
C ILE A 302 9.53 10.56 15.21
N ASN A 303 10.74 10.65 15.77
CA ASN A 303 11.96 10.11 15.17
C ASN A 303 12.57 9.09 16.13
N ALA A 304 12.58 7.83 15.75
CA ALA A 304 13.17 6.73 16.50
C ALA A 304 14.35 6.12 15.74
N GLY A 305 15.49 5.97 16.41
CA GLY A 305 16.67 5.34 15.81
C GLY A 305 16.51 3.85 15.51
N ASN A 306 15.52 3.18 16.12
CA ASN A 306 15.18 1.78 15.89
C ASN A 306 13.68 1.65 15.56
N ASN A 307 12.80 1.35 16.51
CA ASN A 307 11.39 1.06 16.20
C ASN A 307 10.42 2.13 16.71
N ILE A 308 9.28 2.24 16.02
CA ILE A 308 8.08 2.96 16.49
C ILE A 308 6.94 1.94 16.62
N THR A 309 6.38 1.81 17.82
CA THR A 309 5.21 0.94 18.08
C THR A 309 4.05 1.78 18.61
N GLN A 310 2.92 1.79 17.91
CA GLN A 310 1.69 2.48 18.31
C GLN A 310 0.59 1.48 18.67
N ASN A 311 0.26 1.39 19.96
CA ASN A 311 -0.76 0.51 20.52
C ASN A 311 -2.04 1.26 20.94
N ALA A 312 -2.15 2.55 20.64
CA ALA A 312 -3.30 3.37 21.00
C ALA A 312 -3.65 4.41 19.94
N ASN A 313 -4.80 5.08 20.15
CA ASN A 313 -5.31 6.08 19.23
C ASN A 313 -4.40 7.32 19.19
N THR A 314 -4.19 7.83 17.98
CA THR A 314 -3.47 9.08 17.73
C THR A 314 -4.37 10.05 16.97
N LEU A 315 -4.54 11.24 17.51
CA LEU A 315 -5.30 12.32 16.88
C LEU A 315 -4.39 13.54 16.72
N THR A 316 -4.33 14.06 15.49
CA THR A 316 -3.69 15.35 15.22
C THR A 316 -4.57 16.24 14.37
N VAL A 317 -4.43 17.55 14.54
CA VAL A 317 -5.11 18.52 13.67
C VAL A 317 -4.34 18.71 12.36
N ASN A 318 -3.03 18.93 12.41
CA ASN A 318 -2.23 19.25 11.23
C ASN A 318 -1.51 18.03 10.66
N ASP A 319 -0.21 17.86 10.88
CA ASP A 319 0.58 16.81 10.24
C ASP A 319 1.01 15.73 11.25
N ILE A 320 1.15 14.50 10.76
CA ILE A 320 1.92 13.43 11.41
C ILE A 320 3.15 13.12 10.57
N ARG A 321 4.32 13.12 11.20
CA ARG A 321 5.60 12.71 10.60
C ARG A 321 6.26 11.67 11.50
N MET A 322 6.50 10.47 10.96
CA MET A 322 7.11 9.36 11.70
C MET A 322 8.31 8.80 10.94
N THR A 323 9.44 8.65 11.64
CA THR A 323 10.67 8.08 11.08
C THR A 323 11.18 7.00 12.01
N ALA A 324 11.22 5.75 11.56
CA ALA A 324 11.80 4.62 12.28
C ALA A 324 13.07 4.12 11.58
N GLY A 325 14.18 3.96 12.32
CA GLY A 325 15.41 3.39 11.77
C GLY A 325 15.33 1.89 11.46
N ASN A 326 14.29 1.19 11.92
CA ASN A 326 13.97 -0.19 11.58
C ASN A 326 12.45 -0.32 11.35
N ASP A 327 11.66 -0.79 12.31
CA ASP A 327 10.25 -1.13 12.06
C ASP A 327 9.28 -0.03 12.52
N PHE A 328 8.22 0.18 11.74
CA PHE A 328 7.08 1.02 12.08
C PHE A 328 5.82 0.16 12.20
N ILE A 329 5.26 0.05 13.41
CA ILE A 329 4.14 -0.84 13.70
C ILE A 329 3.00 -0.04 14.31
N MET A 330 1.84 -0.07 13.65
CA MET A 330 0.58 0.39 14.20
C MET A 330 -0.31 -0.81 14.49
N SER A 331 -0.64 -1.03 15.75
CA SER A 331 -1.33 -2.23 16.22
C SER A 331 -2.83 -2.21 15.92
N GLU A 332 -3.42 -3.40 15.91
CA GLU A 332 -4.85 -3.63 15.69
C GLU A 332 -5.72 -2.93 16.74
N GLY A 333 -6.97 -2.64 16.38
CA GLY A 333 -7.96 -2.05 17.29
C GLY A 333 -7.75 -0.57 17.62
N THR A 334 -6.77 0.08 16.98
CA THR A 334 -6.48 1.51 17.15
C THR A 334 -6.99 2.33 15.95
N SER A 335 -6.82 3.64 16.02
CA SER A 335 -7.01 4.55 14.89
C SER A 335 -6.00 5.69 14.92
N THR A 336 -5.53 6.11 13.75
CA THR A 336 -4.73 7.32 13.60
C THR A 336 -5.44 8.28 12.66
N THR A 337 -5.72 9.49 13.16
CA THR A 337 -6.49 10.50 12.44
C THR A 337 -5.72 11.80 12.31
N VAL A 338 -5.67 12.32 11.09
CA VAL A 338 -5.10 13.62 10.71
C VAL A 338 -6.21 14.49 10.12
N LYS A 339 -6.65 15.52 10.85
CA LYS A 339 -7.89 16.26 10.51
C LYS A 339 -7.75 17.26 9.35
N GLU A 340 -6.61 17.92 9.20
CA GLU A 340 -6.43 19.01 8.22
C GLU A 340 -5.13 18.92 7.42
N GLY A 341 -4.10 18.24 7.91
CA GLY A 341 -2.81 18.09 7.22
C GLY A 341 -2.53 16.68 6.74
N ASN A 342 -1.25 16.33 6.66
CA ASN A 342 -0.78 15.11 5.99
C ASN A 342 -0.28 14.07 6.98
N PHE A 343 -0.43 12.80 6.60
CA PHE A 343 0.27 11.70 7.24
C PHE A 343 1.51 11.33 6.41
N SER A 344 2.67 11.23 7.06
CA SER A 344 3.87 10.69 6.44
C SER A 344 4.63 9.78 7.39
N SER A 345 5.00 8.58 6.93
CA SER A 345 5.89 7.69 7.66
C SER A 345 7.02 7.15 6.77
N THR A 346 8.18 6.94 7.37
CA THR A 346 9.35 6.31 6.74
C THR A 346 9.94 5.25 7.67
N SER A 347 10.34 4.10 7.13
CA SER A 347 11.01 3.04 7.88
C SER A 347 12.07 2.32 7.05
N GLU A 348 13.22 1.98 7.65
CA GLU A 348 14.23 1.15 6.95
C GLU A 348 13.89 -0.35 6.97
N GLY A 349 12.95 -0.75 7.81
CA GLY A 349 12.47 -2.11 8.00
C GLY A 349 11.07 -2.32 7.45
N LEU A 350 10.27 -3.03 8.25
CA LEU A 350 8.87 -3.35 7.98
C LEU A 350 7.98 -2.19 8.43
N SER A 351 7.05 -1.77 7.57
CA SER A 351 5.91 -0.92 7.96
C SER A 351 4.64 -1.77 8.01
N THR A 352 4.05 -1.90 9.20
CA THR A 352 2.79 -2.63 9.40
C THR A 352 1.71 -1.68 9.90
N LEU A 353 0.68 -1.46 9.09
CA LEU A 353 -0.47 -0.62 9.41
C LEU A 353 -1.67 -1.52 9.71
N ASN A 354 -1.80 -2.02 10.95
CA ASN A 354 -2.95 -2.83 11.37
C ASN A 354 -4.13 -2.00 11.89
N THR A 355 -4.06 -0.68 11.71
CA THR A 355 -4.98 0.29 12.30
C THR A 355 -5.80 0.99 11.22
N MET A 356 -6.95 1.55 11.61
CA MET A 356 -7.65 2.49 10.74
C MET A 356 -6.83 3.77 10.61
N LEU A 357 -6.40 4.11 9.40
CA LEU A 357 -5.65 5.32 9.11
C LEU A 357 -6.50 6.30 8.30
N ILE A 358 -6.78 7.47 8.88
CA ILE A 358 -7.57 8.53 8.25
C ILE A 358 -6.70 9.80 8.13
N SER A 359 -6.41 10.23 6.91
CA SER A 359 -5.78 11.51 6.63
C SER A 359 -6.70 12.36 5.76
N ASN A 360 -7.18 13.50 6.26
CA ASN A 360 -7.98 14.39 5.41
C ASN A 360 -7.12 15.11 4.34
N GLY A 361 -5.79 15.17 4.53
CA GLY A 361 -4.85 15.64 3.53
C GLY A 361 -4.25 14.50 2.70
N SER A 362 -2.96 14.63 2.37
CA SER A 362 -2.21 13.60 1.63
C SER A 362 -1.71 12.51 2.59
N LEU A 363 -1.39 11.35 2.03
CA LEU A 363 -0.83 10.21 2.76
C LEU A 363 0.44 9.71 2.07
N ALA A 364 1.54 9.59 2.80
CA ALA A 364 2.79 9.05 2.28
C ALA A 364 3.33 7.96 3.22
N VAL A 365 3.64 6.78 2.70
CA VAL A 365 4.29 5.71 3.46
C VAL A 365 5.44 5.17 2.65
N ASP A 366 6.63 5.18 3.22
CA ASP A 366 7.84 4.64 2.60
C ASP A 366 8.45 3.58 3.52
N ALA A 367 8.49 2.33 3.06
CA ALA A 367 9.11 1.22 3.76
C ALA A 367 10.21 0.63 2.89
N ASN A 368 11.45 0.56 3.37
CA ASN A 368 12.53 -0.02 2.57
C ASN A 368 12.40 -1.55 2.39
N LYS A 369 11.70 -2.24 3.30
CA LYS A 369 11.36 -3.67 3.18
C LYS A 369 9.87 -3.80 2.86
N ALA A 370 9.09 -4.57 3.61
CA ALA A 370 7.67 -4.75 3.28
C ALA A 370 6.78 -3.65 3.88
N LEU A 371 5.67 -3.37 3.18
CA LEU A 371 4.56 -2.56 3.62
C LEU A 371 3.30 -3.44 3.70
N LEU A 372 2.78 -3.64 4.90
CA LEU A 372 1.56 -4.42 5.17
C LEU A 372 0.43 -3.48 5.57
N LEU A 373 -0.64 -3.47 4.78
CA LEU A 373 -1.82 -2.63 5.00
C LEU A 373 -2.99 -3.52 5.45
N ASN A 374 -3.09 -3.75 6.76
CA ASN A 374 -4.10 -4.63 7.35
C ASN A 374 -5.30 -3.87 7.94
N GLY A 375 -5.18 -2.55 8.16
CA GLY A 375 -6.29 -1.68 8.54
C GLY A 375 -6.74 -0.78 7.38
N ALA A 376 -8.00 -0.34 7.43
CA ALA A 376 -8.60 0.47 6.37
C ALA A 376 -7.91 1.85 6.27
N ILE A 377 -7.67 2.31 5.04
CA ILE A 377 -6.98 3.58 4.76
C ILE A 377 -7.92 4.53 4.05
N THR A 378 -8.08 5.73 4.59
CA THR A 378 -8.79 6.84 3.95
C THR A 378 -7.87 8.05 3.83
N ALA A 379 -7.68 8.55 2.60
CA ALA A 379 -6.98 9.83 2.37
C ALA A 379 -7.87 10.82 1.62
N GLY A 380 -7.88 12.09 2.01
CA GLY A 380 -8.68 13.13 1.34
C GLY A 380 -8.03 13.68 0.08
N LEU A 381 -6.70 13.62 -0.02
CA LEU A 381 -5.91 14.06 -1.18
C LEU A 381 -5.09 12.88 -1.75
N ASP A 382 -3.90 13.16 -2.28
CA ASP A 382 -3.05 12.17 -2.94
C ASP A 382 -2.41 11.19 -1.93
N THR A 383 -2.28 9.94 -2.34
CA THR A 383 -1.64 8.87 -1.56
C THR A 383 -0.47 8.28 -2.33
N ASN A 384 0.71 8.24 -1.70
CA ASN A 384 1.90 7.58 -2.24
C ASN A 384 2.38 6.51 -1.25
N MET A 385 2.47 5.26 -1.71
CA MET A 385 2.94 4.14 -0.88
C MET A 385 4.07 3.40 -1.59
N HIS A 386 5.17 3.19 -0.86
CA HIS A 386 6.38 2.55 -1.34
C HIS A 386 6.81 1.40 -0.41
N GLY A 387 7.32 0.31 -1.00
CA GLY A 387 7.76 -0.90 -0.31
C GLY A 387 8.66 -1.76 -1.20
N GLU A 388 9.54 -2.60 -0.67
CA GLU A 388 10.06 -3.76 -1.39
C GLU A 388 8.91 -4.69 -1.81
N ASN A 389 7.99 -4.97 -0.88
CA ASN A 389 6.74 -5.68 -1.15
C ASN A 389 5.58 -4.92 -0.52
N ILE A 390 4.49 -4.74 -1.25
CA ILE A 390 3.25 -4.16 -0.73
C ILE A 390 2.19 -5.25 -0.66
N THR A 391 1.62 -5.47 0.52
CA THR A 391 0.46 -6.35 0.71
C THR A 391 -0.70 -5.54 1.28
N GLN A 392 -1.76 -5.40 0.50
CA GLN A 392 -3.00 -4.72 0.89
C GLN A 392 -4.05 -5.74 1.29
N ASN A 393 -4.34 -5.86 2.59
CA ASN A 393 -5.37 -6.75 3.14
C ASN A 393 -6.64 -6.01 3.56
N ALA A 394 -6.64 -4.68 3.55
CA ALA A 394 -7.80 -3.86 3.89
C ALA A 394 -8.13 -2.82 2.81
N ASP A 395 -9.35 -2.31 2.88
CA ASP A 395 -9.88 -1.38 1.88
C ASP A 395 -9.12 -0.04 1.90
N ILE A 396 -8.89 0.51 0.71
CA ILE A 396 -8.27 1.82 0.48
C ILE A 396 -9.27 2.74 -0.22
N SER A 397 -9.49 3.94 0.33
CA SER A 397 -10.37 4.98 -0.22
C SER A 397 -9.65 6.34 -0.31
N ILE A 398 -9.38 6.81 -1.53
CA ILE A 398 -8.55 8.00 -1.78
C ILE A 398 -9.35 9.07 -2.51
N GLY A 399 -9.31 10.30 -1.99
CA GLY A 399 -9.93 11.47 -2.59
C GLY A 399 -9.14 12.06 -3.76
N GLY A 400 -7.80 11.98 -3.75
CA GLY A 400 -6.91 12.40 -4.83
C GLY A 400 -6.44 11.24 -5.73
N ALA A 401 -5.19 11.29 -6.17
CA ALA A 401 -4.51 10.21 -6.91
C ALA A 401 -3.89 9.16 -5.97
N LEU A 402 -3.72 7.93 -6.45
CA LEU A 402 -3.07 6.84 -5.72
C LEU A 402 -1.84 6.34 -6.49
N THR A 403 -0.68 6.35 -5.86
CA THR A 403 0.55 5.71 -6.37
C THR A 403 0.96 4.57 -5.45
N LEU A 404 1.02 3.35 -5.98
CA LEU A 404 1.63 2.19 -5.34
C LEU A 404 2.92 1.84 -6.10
N SER A 405 4.05 1.81 -5.42
CA SER A 405 5.34 1.48 -6.01
C SER A 405 6.04 0.40 -5.20
N ALA A 406 6.37 -0.74 -5.80
CA ALA A 406 7.13 -1.78 -5.15
C ALA A 406 8.37 -2.23 -5.92
N ASP A 407 9.48 -2.41 -5.20
CA ASP A 407 10.74 -2.93 -5.77
C ASP A 407 10.70 -4.44 -6.04
N SER A 408 9.64 -5.12 -5.61
CA SER A 408 9.33 -6.51 -5.96
C SER A 408 7.84 -6.65 -6.28
N ASN A 409 6.99 -6.99 -5.32
CA ASN A 409 5.59 -7.41 -5.58
C ASN A 409 4.56 -6.47 -4.95
N ILE A 410 3.40 -6.36 -5.60
CA ILE A 410 2.19 -5.76 -5.05
C ILE A 410 1.08 -6.82 -5.04
N ASN A 411 0.60 -7.18 -3.85
CA ASN A 411 -0.54 -8.07 -3.64
C ASN A 411 -1.74 -7.27 -3.13
N GLN A 412 -2.79 -7.18 -3.92
CA GLN A 412 -4.05 -6.52 -3.56
C GLN A 412 -5.10 -7.57 -3.18
N ASN A 413 -5.38 -7.70 -1.89
CA ASN A 413 -6.34 -8.64 -1.32
C ASN A 413 -7.65 -7.98 -0.85
N ALA A 414 -7.80 -6.66 -1.07
CA ALA A 414 -8.98 -5.88 -0.69
C ALA A 414 -9.35 -4.84 -1.76
N ASN A 415 -10.45 -4.11 -1.54
CA ASN A 415 -10.95 -3.16 -2.52
C ASN A 415 -10.16 -1.85 -2.49
N THR A 416 -10.04 -1.24 -3.66
CA THR A 416 -9.41 0.08 -3.81
C THR A 416 -10.35 1.02 -4.54
N SER A 417 -10.56 2.21 -3.98
CA SER A 417 -11.39 3.28 -4.56
C SER A 417 -10.60 4.58 -4.65
N VAL A 418 -10.53 5.16 -5.85
CA VAL A 418 -9.85 6.43 -6.14
C VAL A 418 -10.88 7.39 -6.75
N MET A 419 -11.23 8.44 -6.02
CA MET A 419 -12.39 9.28 -6.32
C MET A 419 -12.07 10.50 -7.19
N GLY A 420 -10.91 11.14 -7.01
CA GLY A 420 -10.59 12.45 -7.64
C GLY A 420 -9.32 12.48 -8.48
N GLY A 421 -8.63 11.36 -8.67
CA GLY A 421 -7.40 11.28 -9.45
C GLY A 421 -7.18 9.93 -10.13
N SER A 422 -6.01 9.80 -10.75
CA SER A 422 -5.58 8.55 -11.41
C SER A 422 -4.97 7.58 -10.40
N MET A 423 -5.02 6.29 -10.72
CA MET A 423 -4.27 5.25 -10.01
C MET A 423 -3.05 4.84 -10.83
N ARG A 424 -1.89 4.80 -10.18
CA ARG A 424 -0.64 4.28 -10.74
C ARG A 424 -0.12 3.15 -9.88
N VAL A 425 0.12 2.00 -10.49
CA VAL A 425 0.72 0.81 -9.87
C VAL A 425 2.02 0.50 -10.60
N THR A 426 3.11 0.34 -9.86
CA THR A 426 4.41 -0.04 -10.41
C THR A 426 5.00 -1.13 -9.52
N ALA A 427 5.15 -2.34 -10.03
CA ALA A 427 5.80 -3.46 -9.35
C ALA A 427 7.00 -3.92 -10.19
N ALA A 428 8.16 -4.14 -9.58
CA ALA A 428 9.30 -4.64 -10.35
C ALA A 428 9.08 -6.08 -10.85
N ASN A 429 8.34 -6.89 -10.09
CA ASN A 429 8.02 -8.27 -10.42
C ASN A 429 6.52 -8.40 -10.71
N ASP A 430 5.68 -8.61 -9.70
CA ASP A 430 4.28 -8.98 -9.89
C ASP A 430 3.29 -7.98 -9.31
N PHE A 431 2.16 -7.79 -10.01
CA PHE A 431 0.97 -7.12 -9.49
C PHE A 431 -0.22 -8.08 -9.51
N LEU A 432 -0.65 -8.53 -8.33
CA LEU A 432 -1.65 -9.59 -8.19
C LEU A 432 -2.88 -9.08 -7.44
N MET A 433 -4.03 -9.07 -8.10
CA MET A 433 -5.34 -8.87 -7.45
C MET A 433 -5.96 -10.22 -7.07
N ALA A 434 -6.27 -10.40 -5.79
CA ALA A 434 -6.93 -11.60 -5.28
C ALA A 434 -8.40 -11.68 -5.75
N GLU A 435 -8.91 -12.90 -5.91
CA GLU A 435 -10.29 -13.12 -6.35
C GLU A 435 -11.31 -12.35 -5.50
N GLY A 436 -12.32 -11.77 -6.15
CA GLY A 436 -13.36 -10.98 -5.49
C GLY A 436 -12.97 -9.53 -5.16
N THR A 437 -11.71 -9.13 -5.37
CA THR A 437 -11.29 -7.73 -5.19
C THR A 437 -11.72 -6.85 -6.36
N SER A 438 -11.88 -5.56 -6.06
CA SER A 438 -12.22 -4.55 -7.05
C SER A 438 -11.34 -3.30 -6.94
N THR A 439 -11.07 -2.70 -8.09
CA THR A 439 -10.41 -1.39 -8.20
C THR A 439 -11.32 -0.44 -8.96
N ASN A 440 -11.72 0.66 -8.31
CA ASN A 440 -12.63 1.66 -8.87
C ASN A 440 -11.91 3.02 -8.96
N VAL A 441 -11.68 3.51 -10.18
CA VAL A 441 -11.09 4.83 -10.45
C VAL A 441 -12.18 5.72 -11.06
N SER A 442 -12.79 6.56 -10.22
CA SER A 442 -13.98 7.34 -10.57
C SER A 442 -13.66 8.60 -11.36
N ALA A 443 -12.46 9.18 -11.20
CA ALA A 443 -12.04 10.37 -11.92
C ALA A 443 -10.56 10.27 -12.31
N GLY A 444 -10.26 9.62 -13.44
CA GLY A 444 -8.90 9.55 -13.96
C GLY A 444 -8.59 8.24 -14.67
N ASP A 445 -7.30 8.01 -14.88
CA ASP A 445 -6.78 6.83 -15.57
C ASP A 445 -6.31 5.77 -14.58
N PHE A 446 -6.28 4.52 -15.04
CA PHE A 446 -5.60 3.41 -14.35
C PHE A 446 -4.35 3.02 -15.14
N ASN A 447 -3.17 3.16 -14.53
CA ASN A 447 -1.90 2.81 -15.14
C ASN A 447 -1.21 1.75 -14.28
N SER A 448 -0.95 0.58 -14.84
CA SER A 448 -0.23 -0.50 -14.15
C SER A 448 0.98 -0.96 -14.96
N THR A 449 2.11 -1.15 -14.27
CA THR A 449 3.33 -1.71 -14.86
C THR A 449 3.90 -2.76 -13.91
N SER A 450 4.12 -3.98 -14.41
CA SER A 450 4.79 -5.07 -13.72
C SER A 450 5.89 -5.68 -14.58
N GLY A 451 6.99 -6.14 -13.99
CA GLY A 451 8.09 -6.75 -14.75
C GLY A 451 7.86 -8.23 -15.12
N SER A 452 6.89 -8.89 -14.49
CA SER A 452 6.52 -10.29 -14.77
C SER A 452 5.02 -10.43 -14.93
N TYR A 453 4.27 -10.68 -13.85
CA TYR A 453 2.86 -11.05 -13.94
C TYR A 453 1.93 -9.92 -13.49
N THR A 454 0.84 -9.70 -14.22
CA THR A 454 -0.29 -8.89 -13.77
C THR A 454 -1.56 -9.72 -13.78
N THR A 455 -2.24 -9.80 -12.64
CA THR A 455 -3.59 -10.36 -12.55
C THR A 455 -4.56 -9.25 -12.17
N LEU A 456 -5.53 -8.98 -13.04
CA LEU A 456 -6.61 -8.05 -12.78
C LEU A 456 -7.91 -8.79 -12.49
N GLN A 457 -8.64 -8.30 -11.50
CA GLN A 457 -9.98 -8.75 -11.17
C GLN A 457 -10.98 -7.72 -11.67
N THR A 458 -11.93 -7.29 -10.86
CA THR A 458 -12.88 -6.25 -11.28
C THR A 458 -12.15 -4.90 -11.32
N VAL A 459 -12.09 -4.26 -12.48
CA VAL A 459 -11.47 -2.93 -12.62
C VAL A 459 -12.41 -2.01 -13.37
N ASN A 460 -12.89 -0.95 -12.69
CA ASN A 460 -13.79 0.05 -13.25
C ASN A 460 -13.10 1.41 -13.28
N VAL A 461 -12.91 1.97 -14.48
CA VAL A 461 -12.17 3.22 -14.69
C VAL A 461 -13.01 4.16 -15.52
N SER A 462 -13.23 5.39 -15.08
CA SER A 462 -13.96 6.38 -15.88
C SER A 462 -13.14 6.96 -17.02
N GLY A 463 -11.81 7.01 -16.85
CA GLY A 463 -10.84 7.42 -17.88
C GLY A 463 -10.29 6.24 -18.69
N SER A 464 -9.00 6.33 -19.01
CA SER A 464 -8.28 5.34 -19.81
C SER A 464 -7.61 4.29 -18.92
N MET A 465 -7.40 3.11 -19.47
CA MET A 465 -6.68 2.01 -18.82
C MET A 465 -5.43 1.66 -19.60
N ASN A 466 -4.25 1.69 -18.96
CA ASN A 466 -2.99 1.25 -19.54
C ASN A 466 -2.34 0.21 -18.65
N VAL A 467 -2.11 -0.99 -19.17
CA VAL A 467 -1.53 -2.11 -18.42
C VAL A 467 -0.35 -2.66 -19.21
N ASN A 468 0.81 -2.76 -18.57
CA ASN A 468 2.02 -3.35 -19.12
C ASN A 468 2.56 -4.41 -18.18
N ALA A 469 2.56 -5.68 -18.59
CA ALA A 469 3.12 -6.78 -17.83
C ALA A 469 4.30 -7.39 -18.61
N GLY A 470 5.46 -7.57 -17.99
CA GLY A 470 6.64 -8.06 -18.71
C GLY A 470 6.50 -9.49 -19.27
N LYS A 471 5.64 -10.32 -18.67
CA LYS A 471 5.36 -11.70 -19.11
C LYS A 471 3.88 -11.94 -19.36
N SER A 472 3.05 -12.08 -18.33
CA SER A 472 1.64 -12.45 -18.53
C SER A 472 0.70 -11.42 -17.94
N LEU A 473 -0.34 -11.09 -18.69
CA LEU A 473 -1.52 -10.39 -18.21
C LEU A 473 -2.70 -11.36 -18.17
N LEU A 474 -3.27 -11.55 -16.98
CA LEU A 474 -4.48 -12.33 -16.76
C LEU A 474 -5.62 -11.40 -16.34
N LEU A 475 -6.73 -11.45 -17.06
CA LEU A 475 -7.97 -10.73 -16.72
C LEU A 475 -9.00 -11.75 -16.23
N SER A 476 -9.19 -11.83 -14.92
CA SER A 476 -10.09 -12.81 -14.28
C SER A 476 -11.42 -12.20 -13.81
N GLY A 477 -11.52 -10.87 -13.75
CA GLY A 477 -12.75 -10.15 -13.42
C GLY A 477 -13.12 -9.11 -14.49
N THR A 478 -14.34 -8.56 -14.38
CA THR A 478 -14.88 -7.64 -15.38
C THR A 478 -14.04 -6.36 -15.46
N ILE A 479 -13.67 -5.98 -16.68
CA ILE A 479 -12.93 -4.75 -16.97
C ILE A 479 -13.87 -3.75 -17.63
N THR A 480 -14.02 -2.57 -17.03
CA THR A 480 -14.80 -1.46 -17.59
C THR A 480 -13.94 -0.22 -17.70
N ALA A 481 -13.82 0.36 -18.90
CA ALA A 481 -13.11 1.61 -19.13
C ALA A 481 -14.00 2.63 -19.85
N GLY A 482 -14.06 3.84 -19.32
CA GLY A 482 -14.86 4.93 -19.87
C GLY A 482 -14.24 5.61 -21.09
N LEU A 483 -12.92 5.45 -21.30
CA LEU A 483 -12.19 5.90 -22.49
C LEU A 483 -11.44 4.71 -23.13
N SER A 484 -10.19 4.93 -23.56
CA SER A 484 -9.41 3.91 -24.29
C SER A 484 -8.70 2.96 -23.33
N THR A 485 -8.49 1.73 -23.78
CA THR A 485 -7.75 0.69 -23.06
C THR A 485 -6.59 0.19 -23.91
N SER A 486 -5.39 0.14 -23.33
CA SER A 486 -4.18 -0.41 -23.93
C SER A 486 -3.56 -1.42 -22.99
N MET A 487 -3.41 -2.66 -23.45
CA MET A 487 -2.84 -3.76 -22.68
C MET A 487 -1.67 -4.38 -23.44
N GLN A 488 -0.54 -4.55 -22.76
CA GLN A 488 0.68 -5.12 -23.30
C GLN A 488 1.23 -6.22 -22.40
N ALA A 489 1.60 -7.36 -22.99
CA ALA A 489 2.32 -8.45 -22.30
C ALA A 489 3.08 -9.36 -23.27
N GLU A 490 3.80 -10.38 -22.79
CA GLU A 490 4.20 -11.51 -23.63
C GLU A 490 2.97 -12.38 -23.95
N ASN A 491 2.14 -12.67 -22.95
CA ASN A 491 0.89 -13.40 -23.10
C ASN A 491 -0.27 -12.63 -22.46
N ILE A 492 -1.39 -12.49 -23.18
CA ILE A 492 -2.63 -11.91 -22.66
C ILE A 492 -3.69 -13.01 -22.62
N THR A 493 -4.26 -13.26 -21.43
CA THR A 493 -5.39 -14.18 -21.25
C THR A 493 -6.56 -13.41 -20.65
N GLN A 494 -7.66 -13.35 -21.39
CA GLN A 494 -8.90 -12.74 -20.96
C GLN A 494 -9.92 -13.84 -20.62
N ASN A 495 -10.24 -14.00 -19.34
CA ASN A 495 -11.26 -14.93 -18.85
C ASN A 495 -12.54 -14.23 -18.37
N ALA A 496 -12.60 -12.91 -18.47
CA ALA A 496 -13.75 -12.12 -18.04
C ALA A 496 -14.10 -11.02 -19.04
N ASP A 497 -15.32 -10.51 -18.91
CA ASP A 497 -15.87 -9.55 -19.85
C ASP A 497 -15.11 -8.22 -19.84
N MET A 498 -14.91 -7.64 -21.03
CA MET A 498 -14.39 -6.28 -21.20
C MET A 498 -15.44 -5.37 -21.82
N ASN A 499 -15.71 -4.24 -21.16
CA ASN A 499 -16.66 -3.21 -21.59
C ASN A 499 -15.92 -1.88 -21.78
N ILE A 500 -15.51 -1.59 -23.01
CA ILE A 500 -14.65 -0.46 -23.34
C ILE A 500 -15.45 0.57 -24.13
N ARG A 501 -15.54 1.80 -23.62
CA ARG A 501 -16.26 2.87 -24.32
C ARG A 501 -15.44 3.54 -25.43
N GLY A 502 -14.12 3.58 -25.30
CA GLY A 502 -13.22 4.14 -26.31
C GLY A 502 -12.61 3.07 -27.22
N ARG A 503 -11.34 3.25 -27.59
CA ARG A 503 -10.56 2.27 -28.38
C ARG A 503 -9.99 1.17 -27.48
N LEU A 504 -9.96 -0.07 -27.95
CA LEU A 504 -9.24 -1.17 -27.31
C LEU A 504 -7.97 -1.52 -28.11
N THR A 505 -6.85 -1.70 -27.42
CA THR A 505 -5.60 -2.21 -27.99
C THR A 505 -5.04 -3.33 -27.13
N LEU A 506 -4.91 -4.52 -27.71
CA LEU A 506 -4.25 -5.67 -27.11
C LEU A 506 -2.97 -5.96 -27.90
N ASN A 507 -1.83 -5.97 -27.22
CA ASN A 507 -0.54 -6.22 -27.84
C ASN A 507 0.23 -7.29 -27.04
N ALA A 508 0.29 -8.50 -27.56
CA ALA A 508 1.07 -9.59 -26.99
C ALA A 508 2.28 -9.93 -27.85
N ASP A 509 3.46 -10.09 -27.24
CA ASP A 509 4.66 -10.54 -27.95
C ASP A 509 4.61 -12.04 -28.32
N ALA A 510 3.77 -12.82 -27.66
CA ALA A 510 3.44 -14.20 -27.99
C ALA A 510 1.93 -14.33 -28.24
N ASN A 511 1.13 -14.78 -27.27
CA ASN A 511 -0.26 -15.19 -27.51
C ASN A 511 -1.30 -14.23 -26.91
N ILE A 512 -2.45 -14.14 -27.57
CA ILE A 512 -3.68 -13.55 -27.01
C ILE A 512 -4.75 -14.64 -26.99
N ASN A 513 -5.22 -15.00 -25.79
CA ASN A 513 -6.34 -15.92 -25.58
C ASN A 513 -7.54 -15.16 -25.02
N GLN A 514 -8.62 -15.06 -25.80
CA GLN A 514 -9.86 -14.42 -25.41
C GLN A 514 -10.93 -15.49 -25.13
N ASN A 515 -11.25 -15.72 -23.86
CA ASN A 515 -12.24 -16.72 -23.42
C ASN A 515 -13.55 -16.10 -22.92
N ALA A 516 -13.74 -14.79 -23.11
CA ALA A 516 -14.90 -14.05 -22.61
C ALA A 516 -15.31 -12.94 -23.59
N ASN A 517 -16.40 -12.24 -23.27
CA ASN A 517 -16.96 -11.26 -24.19
C ASN A 517 -16.18 -9.94 -24.16
N THR A 518 -16.02 -9.35 -25.33
CA THR A 518 -15.40 -8.03 -25.49
C THR A 518 -16.36 -7.10 -26.21
N SER A 519 -16.66 -5.96 -25.59
CA SER A 519 -17.51 -4.92 -26.16
C SER A 519 -16.75 -3.60 -26.26
N VAL A 520 -16.61 -3.07 -27.47
CA VAL A 520 -15.94 -1.80 -27.80
C VAL A 520 -16.97 -0.85 -28.41
N MET A 521 -17.44 0.11 -27.62
CA MET A 521 -18.64 0.89 -27.98
C MET A 521 -18.36 2.14 -28.84
N GLY A 522 -17.17 2.73 -28.78
CA GLY A 522 -16.92 4.09 -29.30
C GLY A 522 -15.57 4.29 -29.99
N GLY A 523 -14.93 3.22 -30.45
CA GLY A 523 -13.67 3.29 -31.18
C GLY A 523 -13.29 1.97 -31.85
N ASP A 524 -12.08 1.92 -32.39
CA ASP A 524 -11.53 0.71 -33.01
C ASP A 524 -11.12 -0.33 -31.95
N MET A 525 -11.05 -1.59 -32.38
CA MET A 525 -10.32 -2.64 -31.67
C MET A 525 -9.09 -3.02 -32.49
N SER A 526 -7.92 -3.01 -31.85
CA SER A 526 -6.66 -3.44 -32.45
C SER A 526 -6.05 -4.57 -31.64
N VAL A 527 -5.80 -5.70 -32.29
CA VAL A 527 -5.21 -6.90 -31.71
C VAL A 527 -3.89 -7.18 -32.44
N ARG A 528 -2.82 -7.39 -31.67
CA ARG A 528 -1.53 -7.82 -32.18
C ARG A 528 -1.00 -8.95 -31.33
N ALA A 529 -0.84 -10.14 -31.91
CA ALA A 529 -0.23 -11.30 -31.27
C ALA A 529 1.05 -11.68 -32.03
N GLY A 530 2.18 -11.87 -31.34
CA GLY A 530 3.42 -12.31 -31.98
C GLY A 530 3.36 -13.75 -32.49
N ASN A 531 2.56 -14.59 -31.85
CA ASN A 531 2.20 -15.94 -32.24
C ASN A 531 0.70 -15.99 -32.48
N ASP A 532 -0.10 -16.60 -31.61
CA ASP A 532 -1.49 -16.92 -31.89
C ASP A 532 -2.47 -15.90 -31.29
N PHE A 533 -3.55 -15.62 -32.02
CA PHE A 533 -4.74 -14.97 -31.47
C PHE A 533 -5.91 -15.95 -31.49
N ILE A 534 -6.36 -16.39 -30.32
CA ILE A 534 -7.37 -17.43 -30.17
C ILE A 534 -8.54 -16.89 -29.36
N MET A 535 -9.72 -16.86 -29.97
CA MET A 535 -10.99 -16.74 -29.27
C MET A 535 -11.47 -18.14 -28.85
N GLY A 536 -11.80 -18.33 -27.58
CA GLY A 536 -12.30 -19.59 -27.04
C GLY A 536 -13.81 -19.71 -27.19
N ASP A 537 -14.31 -20.95 -27.27
CA ASP A 537 -15.72 -21.28 -27.50
C ASP A 537 -16.69 -20.44 -26.66
N GLY A 538 -17.69 -19.87 -27.33
CA GLY A 538 -18.72 -19.04 -26.70
C GLY A 538 -18.30 -17.61 -26.35
N SER A 539 -17.04 -17.24 -26.60
CA SER A 539 -16.63 -15.83 -26.55
C SER A 539 -17.19 -15.05 -27.75
N SER A 540 -17.46 -13.76 -27.52
CA SER A 540 -17.90 -12.85 -28.57
C SER A 540 -17.16 -11.53 -28.53
N THR A 541 -17.00 -10.89 -29.69
CA THR A 541 -16.45 -9.54 -29.80
C THR A 541 -17.41 -8.65 -30.55
N ASN A 542 -17.83 -7.54 -29.94
CA ASN A 542 -18.66 -6.51 -30.54
C ASN A 542 -17.92 -5.18 -30.63
N VAL A 543 -17.72 -4.66 -31.84
CA VAL A 543 -17.14 -3.34 -32.11
C VAL A 543 -18.19 -2.45 -32.75
N SER A 544 -18.90 -1.67 -31.93
CA SER A 544 -20.17 -1.04 -32.33
C SER A 544 -20.05 0.28 -33.11
N ALA A 545 -18.87 0.90 -33.15
CA ALA A 545 -18.69 2.22 -33.78
C ALA A 545 -17.34 2.40 -34.48
N GLY A 546 -16.56 1.33 -34.66
CA GLY A 546 -15.21 1.38 -35.21
C GLY A 546 -14.85 0.13 -35.99
N ASN A 547 -13.58 0.05 -36.37
CA ASN A 547 -13.02 -1.06 -37.13
C ASN A 547 -12.39 -2.09 -36.20
N PHE A 548 -12.36 -3.34 -36.65
CA PHE A 548 -11.57 -4.39 -36.04
C PHE A 548 -10.32 -4.64 -36.88
N ASN A 549 -9.14 -4.56 -36.26
CA ASN A 549 -7.86 -4.85 -36.91
C ASN A 549 -7.10 -5.89 -36.09
N SER A 550 -6.84 -7.07 -36.65
CA SER A 550 -6.03 -8.13 -36.02
C SER A 550 -4.82 -8.48 -36.86
N ASN A 551 -3.66 -8.67 -36.21
CA ASN A 551 -2.43 -9.15 -36.81
C ASN A 551 -1.78 -10.20 -35.90
N SER A 552 -1.71 -11.44 -36.36
CA SER A 552 -1.06 -12.54 -35.64
C SER A 552 0.15 -13.08 -36.41
N GLY A 553 1.23 -13.42 -35.71
CA GLY A 553 2.41 -14.03 -36.31
C GLY A 553 2.34 -15.55 -36.47
N GLY A 554 1.35 -16.19 -35.84
CA GLY A 554 0.97 -17.59 -35.95
C GLY A 554 -0.48 -17.71 -36.41
N ASN A 555 -1.26 -18.54 -35.76
CA ASN A 555 -2.65 -18.82 -36.13
C ASN A 555 -3.63 -17.76 -35.59
N THR A 556 -4.79 -17.65 -36.24
CA THR A 556 -5.93 -16.85 -35.76
C THR A 556 -7.15 -17.76 -35.68
N SER A 557 -7.84 -17.80 -34.53
CA SER A 557 -9.15 -18.45 -34.38
C SER A 557 -10.13 -17.42 -33.87
N LEU A 558 -11.18 -17.15 -34.65
CA LEU A 558 -12.26 -16.23 -34.28
C LEU A 558 -13.53 -17.02 -34.01
N GLU A 559 -14.21 -16.61 -32.93
CA GLU A 559 -15.55 -17.09 -32.61
C GLU A 559 -16.56 -16.04 -33.08
N GLN A 560 -17.53 -15.65 -32.25
CA GLN A 560 -18.56 -14.71 -32.66
C GLN A 560 -18.00 -13.29 -32.78
N MET A 561 -18.18 -12.67 -33.94
CA MET A 561 -17.72 -11.32 -34.21
C MET A 561 -18.86 -10.45 -34.77
N THR A 562 -19.05 -9.26 -34.21
CA THR A 562 -19.94 -8.23 -34.76
C THR A 562 -19.17 -6.91 -34.84
N VAL A 563 -18.96 -6.38 -36.04
CA VAL A 563 -18.17 -5.16 -36.27
C VAL A 563 -18.98 -4.21 -37.13
N SER A 564 -19.37 -3.06 -36.59
CA SER A 564 -20.16 -2.08 -37.35
C SER A 564 -19.35 -1.37 -38.43
N GLY A 565 -18.02 -1.27 -38.26
CA GLY A 565 -17.09 -0.77 -39.28
C GLY A 565 -16.51 -1.86 -40.16
N SER A 566 -15.29 -1.66 -40.65
CA SER A 566 -14.56 -2.69 -41.41
C SER A 566 -13.82 -3.66 -40.49
N MET A 567 -13.67 -4.89 -40.94
CA MET A 567 -12.87 -5.93 -40.28
C MET A 567 -11.65 -6.26 -41.14
N ASN A 568 -10.45 -6.20 -40.56
CA ASN A 568 -9.20 -6.59 -41.19
C ASN A 568 -8.47 -7.60 -40.30
N VAL A 569 -8.29 -8.82 -40.79
CA VAL A 569 -7.62 -9.91 -40.06
C VAL A 569 -6.45 -10.40 -40.90
N ASN A 570 -5.25 -10.35 -40.32
CA ASN A 570 -4.03 -10.83 -40.96
C ASN A 570 -3.35 -11.87 -40.07
N SER A 571 -3.41 -13.13 -40.48
CA SER A 571 -2.78 -14.27 -39.84
C SER A 571 -1.57 -14.71 -40.67
N LYS A 572 -0.41 -14.99 -40.06
CA LYS A 572 0.71 -15.60 -40.79
C LYS A 572 0.64 -17.12 -40.87
N GLY A 573 -0.12 -17.74 -39.97
CA GLY A 573 -0.48 -19.15 -40.02
C GLY A 573 -1.89 -19.33 -40.57
N ASP A 574 -2.58 -20.34 -40.05
CA ASP A 574 -3.97 -20.61 -40.41
C ASP A 574 -4.92 -19.57 -39.81
N LEU A 575 -6.08 -19.42 -40.43
CA LEU A 575 -7.17 -18.61 -39.92
C LEU A 575 -8.45 -19.45 -39.88
N LEU A 576 -9.06 -19.55 -38.69
CA LEU A 576 -10.26 -20.32 -38.43
C LEU A 576 -11.40 -19.37 -38.01
N LEU A 577 -12.54 -19.47 -38.66
CA LEU A 577 -13.78 -18.75 -38.34
C LEU A 577 -14.82 -19.77 -37.86
N ASN A 578 -14.91 -19.94 -36.55
CA ASN A 578 -15.72 -20.98 -35.92
C ASN A 578 -17.18 -20.60 -35.71
N GLN A 579 -17.49 -19.31 -35.64
CA GLN A 579 -18.83 -18.80 -35.36
C GLN A 579 -19.20 -17.64 -36.28
N PHE A 580 -20.43 -17.14 -36.11
CA PHE A 580 -21.02 -16.09 -36.94
C PHE A 580 -20.20 -14.80 -36.93
N VAL A 581 -19.93 -14.26 -38.12
CA VAL A 581 -19.23 -12.99 -38.34
C VAL A 581 -20.15 -12.01 -39.05
N GLU A 582 -20.44 -10.88 -38.41
CA GLU A 582 -21.23 -9.77 -38.97
C GLU A 582 -20.37 -8.52 -39.12
N VAL A 583 -20.32 -7.94 -40.32
CA VAL A 583 -19.49 -6.77 -40.62
C VAL A 583 -20.29 -5.71 -41.39
N GLY A 584 -20.50 -4.54 -40.79
CA GLY A 584 -21.20 -3.42 -41.44
C GLY A 584 -20.36 -2.67 -42.50
N GLY A 585 -19.05 -2.91 -42.54
CA GLY A 585 -18.13 -2.38 -43.55
C GLY A 585 -17.58 -3.47 -44.48
N SER A 586 -16.34 -3.31 -44.93
CA SER A 586 -15.63 -4.34 -45.69
C SER A 586 -14.97 -5.36 -44.76
N LEU A 587 -14.89 -6.61 -45.21
CA LEU A 587 -14.16 -7.69 -44.57
C LEU A 587 -12.90 -8.03 -45.39
N ILE A 588 -11.73 -7.92 -44.78
CA ILE A 588 -10.45 -8.32 -45.36
C ILE A 588 -9.82 -9.39 -44.46
N ILE A 589 -9.59 -10.57 -45.02
CA ILE A 589 -8.98 -11.70 -44.33
C ILE A 589 -7.77 -12.17 -45.13
N LYS A 590 -6.61 -12.21 -44.46
CA LYS A 590 -5.35 -12.71 -45.02
C LYS A 590 -4.79 -13.81 -44.12
N ALA A 591 -4.38 -14.94 -44.68
CA ALA A 591 -3.74 -16.03 -43.99
C ALA A 591 -2.50 -16.51 -44.74
N GLY A 592 -1.36 -16.65 -44.04
CA GLY A 592 -0.17 -17.31 -44.58
C GLY A 592 -0.27 -18.85 -44.59
N GLY A 593 -1.33 -19.40 -44.01
CA GLY A 593 -1.75 -20.80 -44.14
C GLY A 593 -3.11 -20.91 -44.85
N SER A 594 -3.96 -21.79 -44.33
CA SER A 594 -5.34 -21.96 -44.83
C SER A 594 -6.32 -21.03 -44.12
N ILE A 595 -7.39 -20.65 -44.83
CA ILE A 595 -8.59 -20.00 -44.27
C ILE A 595 -9.68 -21.05 -44.18
N ILE A 596 -10.19 -21.30 -42.98
CA ILE A 596 -11.26 -22.27 -42.71
C ILE A 596 -12.46 -21.50 -42.14
N GLN A 597 -13.59 -21.59 -42.82
CA GLN A 597 -14.85 -21.01 -42.42
C GLN A 597 -15.84 -22.13 -42.05
N ASN A 598 -16.21 -22.20 -40.78
CA ASN A 598 -17.13 -23.20 -40.24
C ASN A 598 -18.55 -22.66 -40.01
N GLN A 599 -18.78 -21.34 -40.12
CA GLN A 599 -20.08 -20.70 -39.89
C GLN A 599 -20.35 -19.53 -40.85
N ASN A 600 -21.54 -18.96 -40.73
CA ASN A 600 -22.02 -17.91 -41.63
C ASN A 600 -21.29 -16.58 -41.44
N ILE A 601 -21.14 -15.86 -42.55
CA ILE A 601 -20.53 -14.54 -42.60
C ILE A 601 -21.49 -13.60 -43.33
N ASP A 602 -21.87 -12.50 -42.69
CA ASP A 602 -22.72 -11.45 -43.26
C ASP A 602 -21.95 -10.15 -43.30
N VAL A 603 -21.73 -9.61 -44.50
CA VAL A 603 -20.92 -8.43 -44.73
C VAL A 603 -21.72 -7.44 -45.57
N GLU A 604 -21.85 -6.20 -45.12
CA GLU A 604 -22.50 -5.17 -45.91
C GLU A 604 -21.59 -4.75 -47.10
N GLY A 605 -20.29 -4.56 -46.89
CA GLY A 605 -19.34 -4.12 -47.91
C GLY A 605 -18.62 -5.23 -48.70
N ASP A 606 -17.43 -4.88 -49.21
CA ASP A 606 -16.57 -5.81 -49.96
C ASP A 606 -15.99 -6.90 -49.05
N ILE A 607 -15.84 -8.10 -49.60
CA ILE A 607 -15.17 -9.23 -48.95
C ILE A 607 -13.89 -9.56 -49.73
N THR A 608 -12.76 -9.64 -49.05
CA THR A 608 -11.49 -10.08 -49.62
C THR A 608 -10.89 -11.19 -48.77
N TYR A 609 -10.67 -12.36 -49.38
CA TYR A 609 -9.94 -13.48 -48.82
C TYR A 609 -8.62 -13.68 -49.56
N GLU A 610 -7.53 -13.81 -48.82
CA GLU A 610 -6.19 -14.10 -49.36
C GLU A 610 -5.53 -15.19 -48.52
N ALA A 611 -5.36 -16.39 -49.08
CA ALA A 611 -4.70 -17.52 -48.43
C ALA A 611 -3.45 -17.96 -49.20
N ASP A 612 -2.35 -18.21 -48.50
CA ASP A 612 -1.18 -18.82 -49.13
C ASP A 612 -1.36 -20.34 -49.36
N ASP A 613 -2.33 -20.98 -48.67
CA ASP A 613 -2.71 -22.37 -48.89
C ASP A 613 -4.18 -22.46 -49.34
N ASN A 614 -5.07 -23.09 -48.58
CA ASN A 614 -6.46 -23.34 -49.00
C ASN A 614 -7.44 -22.30 -48.45
N ILE A 615 -8.57 -22.12 -49.14
CA ILE A 615 -9.78 -21.51 -48.56
C ILE A 615 -10.83 -22.61 -48.50
N ILE A 616 -11.30 -22.95 -47.30
CA ILE A 616 -12.21 -24.06 -47.04
C ILE A 616 -13.46 -23.50 -46.34
N MET A 617 -14.62 -23.62 -46.99
CA MET A 617 -15.92 -23.30 -46.41
C MET A 617 -16.70 -24.59 -46.16
N ASP A 618 -17.10 -24.82 -44.91
CA ASP A 618 -17.88 -26.01 -44.54
C ASP A 618 -19.24 -26.03 -45.28
N ALA A 619 -19.76 -27.22 -45.53
CA ALA A 619 -20.91 -27.48 -46.41
C ALA A 619 -22.17 -26.70 -46.04
N GLU A 620 -22.33 -26.39 -44.76
CA GLU A 620 -23.50 -25.70 -44.20
C GLU A 620 -23.29 -24.19 -44.02
N THR A 621 -22.16 -23.64 -44.49
CA THR A 621 -21.78 -22.24 -44.25
C THR A 621 -22.20 -21.33 -45.39
N GLU A 622 -22.86 -20.22 -45.04
CA GLU A 622 -23.26 -19.17 -45.96
C GLU A 622 -22.33 -17.96 -45.85
N THR A 623 -21.75 -17.54 -46.96
CA THR A 623 -21.10 -16.23 -47.07
C THR A 623 -22.04 -15.28 -47.81
N VAL A 624 -22.47 -14.21 -47.14
CA VAL A 624 -23.37 -13.17 -47.65
C VAL A 624 -22.63 -11.85 -47.82
N SER A 625 -22.63 -11.28 -49.04
CA SER A 625 -22.29 -9.87 -49.26
C SER A 625 -23.50 -9.11 -49.78
N ASN A 626 -23.90 -8.04 -49.07
CA ASN A 626 -25.14 -7.32 -49.39
C ASN A 626 -24.95 -6.23 -50.45
N VAL A 627 -23.79 -5.56 -50.54
CA VAL A 627 -23.55 -4.53 -51.57
C VAL A 627 -22.15 -4.51 -52.18
N GLY A 628 -21.23 -5.40 -51.77
CA GLY A 628 -19.82 -5.37 -52.17
C GLY A 628 -19.39 -6.43 -53.19
N ASN A 629 -18.15 -6.31 -53.66
CA ASN A 629 -17.47 -7.36 -54.41
C ASN A 629 -16.96 -8.45 -53.47
N ILE A 630 -16.81 -9.67 -53.97
CA ILE A 630 -16.18 -10.77 -53.24
C ILE A 630 -14.96 -11.26 -54.02
N ASP A 631 -13.77 -11.07 -53.45
CA ASP A 631 -12.50 -11.47 -54.05
C ASP A 631 -11.86 -12.59 -53.23
N TYR A 632 -11.69 -13.76 -53.84
CA TYR A 632 -10.96 -14.90 -53.27
C TYR A 632 -9.63 -15.07 -54.00
N THR A 633 -8.54 -15.07 -53.24
CA THR A 633 -7.19 -15.39 -53.74
C THR A 633 -6.59 -16.52 -52.91
N ALA A 634 -6.21 -17.62 -53.56
CA ALA A 634 -5.56 -18.75 -52.88
C ALA A 634 -4.46 -19.39 -53.73
N SER A 635 -3.33 -19.76 -53.13
CA SER A 635 -2.33 -20.56 -53.87
C SER A 635 -2.67 -22.06 -53.88
N GLY A 636 -3.43 -22.55 -52.91
CA GLY A 636 -4.00 -23.89 -52.86
C GLY A 636 -5.40 -23.95 -53.47
N ALA A 637 -6.21 -24.87 -52.96
CA ALA A 637 -7.59 -25.09 -53.39
C ALA A 637 -8.57 -24.15 -52.68
N VAL A 638 -9.64 -23.78 -53.39
CA VAL A 638 -10.78 -23.04 -52.84
C VAL A 638 -12.01 -23.94 -52.88
N PHE A 639 -12.55 -24.26 -51.70
CA PHE A 639 -13.78 -25.01 -51.50
C PHE A 639 -14.83 -24.06 -50.97
N ILE A 640 -15.80 -23.72 -51.83
CA ILE A 640 -16.93 -22.85 -51.49
C ILE A 640 -18.18 -23.70 -51.55
N SER A 641 -18.92 -23.73 -50.44
CA SER A 641 -20.11 -24.57 -50.30
C SER A 641 -21.42 -23.82 -50.56
N ASN A 642 -21.58 -22.62 -49.99
CA ASN A 642 -22.74 -21.76 -50.23
C ASN A 642 -22.35 -20.27 -50.22
N LEU A 643 -22.48 -19.60 -51.37
CA LEU A 643 -22.11 -18.21 -51.57
C LEU A 643 -23.32 -17.42 -52.07
N ILE A 644 -23.78 -16.46 -51.27
CA ILE A 644 -24.89 -15.58 -51.61
C ILE A 644 -24.33 -14.17 -51.77
N THR A 645 -24.41 -13.61 -52.97
CA THR A 645 -24.02 -12.22 -53.20
C THR A 645 -25.19 -11.44 -53.76
N HIS A 646 -25.40 -10.24 -53.22
CA HIS A 646 -26.33 -9.25 -53.75
C HIS A 646 -25.58 -8.12 -54.49
N GLY A 647 -24.23 -8.19 -54.53
CA GLY A 647 -23.32 -7.21 -55.12
C GLY A 647 -22.83 -7.57 -56.53
N ASN A 648 -22.02 -6.69 -57.13
CA ASN A 648 -21.77 -6.69 -58.57
C ASN A 648 -20.79 -7.76 -59.06
N THR A 649 -19.68 -8.06 -58.36
CA THR A 649 -18.63 -8.95 -58.89
C THR A 649 -18.16 -9.99 -57.89
N VAL A 650 -18.03 -11.25 -58.33
CA VAL A 650 -17.28 -12.29 -57.61
C VAL A 650 -16.03 -12.63 -58.43
N SER A 651 -14.85 -12.45 -57.83
CA SER A 651 -13.57 -12.78 -58.45
C SER A 651 -12.91 -13.94 -57.72
N LEU A 652 -12.55 -14.99 -58.47
CA LEU A 652 -11.76 -16.12 -57.98
C LEU A 652 -10.43 -16.13 -58.72
N ASN A 653 -9.34 -15.87 -58.00
CA ASN A 653 -7.98 -15.96 -58.51
C ASN A 653 -7.23 -17.05 -57.77
N VAL A 654 -7.13 -18.23 -58.37
CA VAL A 654 -6.59 -19.40 -57.67
C VAL A 654 -5.62 -20.17 -58.56
N SER A 655 -4.70 -20.88 -57.91
CA SER A 655 -3.77 -21.76 -58.65
C SER A 655 -4.40 -23.10 -59.00
N ASN A 656 -5.37 -23.59 -58.22
CA ASN A 656 -6.12 -24.82 -58.51
C ASN A 656 -7.56 -24.69 -57.98
N VAL A 657 -8.57 -24.86 -58.85
CA VAL A 657 -9.98 -24.98 -58.42
C VAL A 657 -10.34 -26.47 -58.48
N ASN A 658 -10.41 -27.15 -57.34
CA ASN A 658 -10.88 -28.54 -57.33
C ASN A 658 -12.41 -28.65 -57.47
N SER A 659 -13.16 -27.73 -56.88
CA SER A 659 -14.62 -27.65 -57.06
C SER A 659 -15.18 -26.34 -56.49
N VAL A 660 -15.87 -25.55 -57.33
CA VAL A 660 -16.92 -24.65 -56.85
C VAL A 660 -18.19 -25.48 -56.90
N LEU A 661 -18.56 -26.10 -55.77
CA LEU A 661 -19.72 -26.98 -55.70
C LEU A 661 -20.84 -26.20 -55.00
N ASP A 662 -21.81 -25.71 -55.77
CA ASP A 662 -23.09 -25.35 -55.17
C ASP A 662 -23.80 -26.64 -54.78
N SER A 663 -23.68 -27.01 -53.50
CA SER A 663 -24.20 -28.27 -53.01
C SER A 663 -25.70 -28.23 -52.69
N ASN A 664 -26.38 -27.09 -52.89
CA ASN A 664 -27.83 -26.98 -52.72
C ASN A 664 -28.58 -27.39 -53.98
N ASN A 665 -28.79 -28.71 -54.13
CA ASN A 665 -29.64 -29.33 -55.16
C ASN A 665 -31.15 -29.02 -55.00
N ASN A 666 -31.54 -27.87 -54.45
CA ASN A 666 -32.95 -27.51 -54.22
C ASN A 666 -33.23 -26.04 -54.53
N GLU A 667 -33.63 -25.81 -55.80
CA GLU A 667 -34.22 -24.60 -56.43
C GLU A 667 -33.48 -23.27 -56.20
N ASP A 668 -32.83 -22.80 -57.28
CA ASP A 668 -32.14 -21.51 -57.50
C ASP A 668 -30.75 -21.35 -56.88
N SER A 669 -29.77 -22.08 -57.41
CA SER A 669 -28.32 -21.82 -57.26
C SER A 669 -27.99 -20.38 -57.68
N ASN A 670 -27.60 -19.52 -56.72
CA ASN A 670 -27.58 -18.07 -56.90
C ASN A 670 -26.20 -17.48 -56.58
N ILE A 671 -25.19 -17.81 -57.40
CA ILE A 671 -24.10 -16.85 -57.63
C ILE A 671 -24.70 -15.69 -58.45
N ASN A 672 -25.46 -14.83 -57.77
CA ASN A 672 -26.20 -13.72 -58.36
C ASN A 672 -25.32 -12.48 -58.48
N ALA A 673 -24.13 -12.66 -59.05
CA ALA A 673 -23.21 -11.58 -59.36
C ALA A 673 -23.56 -10.98 -60.73
N SER A 674 -23.40 -9.66 -60.89
CA SER A 674 -23.55 -9.02 -62.21
C SER A 674 -22.41 -9.36 -63.17
N GLU A 675 -21.22 -9.70 -62.64
CA GLU A 675 -20.04 -10.16 -63.37
C GLU A 675 -19.32 -11.24 -62.54
N PHE A 676 -18.92 -12.34 -63.16
CA PHE A 676 -18.11 -13.40 -62.53
C PHE A 676 -16.77 -13.53 -63.27
N HIS A 677 -15.67 -13.35 -62.55
CA HIS A 677 -14.33 -13.44 -63.07
C HIS A 677 -13.60 -14.63 -62.44
N LEU A 678 -13.31 -15.63 -63.25
CA LEU A 678 -12.48 -16.76 -62.85
C LEU A 678 -11.14 -16.70 -63.59
N THR A 679 -10.06 -16.58 -62.82
CA THR A 679 -8.68 -16.71 -63.30
C THR A 679 -8.08 -17.96 -62.66
N VAL A 680 -7.90 -19.00 -63.46
CA VAL A 680 -7.23 -20.25 -63.05
C VAL A 680 -5.81 -20.24 -63.63
N ASN A 681 -4.81 -20.27 -62.75
CA ASN A 681 -3.41 -20.18 -63.17
C ASN A 681 -2.81 -21.54 -63.58
N SER A 682 -3.38 -22.66 -63.11
CA SER A 682 -3.04 -24.03 -63.54
C SER A 682 -4.24 -24.98 -63.37
N PHE A 683 -4.43 -25.91 -64.31
CA PHE A 683 -5.35 -27.03 -64.13
C PHE A 683 -4.53 -28.23 -63.65
N ASP A 684 -5.00 -28.91 -62.62
CA ASP A 684 -4.50 -30.25 -62.27
C ASP A 684 -5.23 -31.27 -63.15
N ASP A 685 -4.49 -32.24 -63.71
CA ASP A 685 -4.93 -33.09 -64.84
C ASP A 685 -5.94 -34.18 -64.43
N ASP A 686 -6.25 -34.33 -63.13
CA ASP A 686 -7.10 -35.39 -62.60
C ASP A 686 -8.38 -34.81 -61.94
N ASN A 687 -9.51 -34.81 -62.67
CA ASN A 687 -10.90 -34.59 -62.19
C ASN A 687 -11.37 -33.17 -61.78
N ASN A 688 -11.04 -32.13 -62.54
CA ASN A 688 -11.60 -30.79 -62.31
C ASN A 688 -12.80 -30.52 -63.25
N ALA A 689 -14.03 -30.73 -62.75
CA ALA A 689 -15.25 -30.26 -63.42
C ALA A 689 -15.69 -28.92 -62.81
N ILE A 690 -15.63 -27.85 -63.60
CA ILE A 690 -16.24 -26.56 -63.24
C ILE A 690 -17.65 -26.56 -63.82
N GLU A 691 -18.65 -26.86 -62.99
CA GLU A 691 -20.06 -26.80 -63.36
C GLU A 691 -20.63 -25.42 -62.99
N ILE A 692 -20.96 -24.59 -63.99
CA ILE A 692 -21.61 -23.29 -63.79
C ILE A 692 -23.04 -23.39 -64.30
N THR A 693 -23.98 -23.56 -63.38
CA THR A 693 -25.40 -23.74 -63.70
C THR A 693 -26.08 -22.37 -63.71
N GLU A 694 -26.39 -21.88 -64.91
CA GLU A 694 -27.13 -20.63 -65.20
C GLU A 694 -26.52 -19.31 -64.67
N ASN A 695 -25.77 -18.58 -65.51
CA ASN A 695 -25.33 -17.22 -65.15
C ASN A 695 -25.39 -16.22 -66.32
N ARG A 696 -25.72 -14.96 -66.02
CA ARG A 696 -25.92 -13.86 -66.99
C ARG A 696 -24.61 -13.11 -67.24
N GLY A 697 -23.64 -13.78 -67.88
CA GLY A 697 -22.41 -13.16 -68.37
C GLY A 697 -21.16 -13.61 -67.62
N ILE A 698 -20.51 -14.64 -68.16
CA ILE A 698 -19.25 -15.18 -67.62
C ILE A 698 -18.09 -14.67 -68.49
N GLN A 699 -17.07 -14.08 -67.87
CA GLN A 699 -15.77 -13.85 -68.49
C GLN A 699 -14.73 -14.75 -67.83
N VAL A 700 -14.41 -15.86 -68.50
CA VAL A 700 -13.30 -16.75 -68.12
C VAL A 700 -12.07 -16.32 -68.90
N ALA A 701 -11.04 -15.85 -68.20
CA ALA A 701 -9.75 -15.51 -68.79
C ALA A 701 -8.72 -16.56 -68.36
N VAL A 702 -8.49 -17.57 -69.21
CA VAL A 702 -7.42 -18.56 -68.99
C VAL A 702 -6.11 -17.97 -69.49
N THR A 703 -5.17 -17.73 -68.59
CA THR A 703 -3.80 -17.31 -68.93
C THR A 703 -2.82 -18.42 -68.60
N SER A 704 -2.78 -19.47 -69.44
CA SER A 704 -1.79 -20.52 -69.28
C SER A 704 -0.43 -20.09 -69.84
N THR A 705 0.63 -20.23 -69.02
CA THR A 705 2.03 -20.14 -69.48
C THR A 705 2.53 -21.48 -70.07
N SER A 706 1.73 -22.54 -70.02
CA SER A 706 2.03 -23.88 -70.56
C SER A 706 1.71 -24.06 -72.06
N LEU A 707 1.16 -23.04 -72.72
CA LEU A 707 0.81 -23.08 -74.16
C LEU A 707 2.01 -23.24 -75.12
N ASN A 708 3.25 -23.09 -74.66
CA ASN A 708 4.44 -23.33 -75.49
C ASN A 708 4.83 -24.81 -75.68
N SER A 709 4.14 -25.76 -75.04
CA SER A 709 4.37 -27.20 -75.25
C SER A 709 3.28 -27.89 -76.09
N LEU A 710 2.19 -27.19 -76.43
CA LEU A 710 1.04 -27.72 -77.18
C LEU A 710 1.11 -27.47 -78.70
N ALA A 711 2.18 -26.84 -79.19
CA ALA A 711 2.31 -26.44 -80.60
C ALA A 711 2.98 -27.49 -81.53
N SER A 712 2.83 -28.79 -81.26
CA SER A 712 3.36 -29.83 -82.17
C SER A 712 2.35 -30.81 -82.75
N ASP A 713 1.07 -30.77 -82.40
CA ASP A 713 0.03 -31.58 -83.07
C ASP A 713 -1.12 -30.67 -83.55
N GLU A 714 -1.33 -30.62 -84.87
CA GLU A 714 -2.21 -29.70 -85.61
C GLU A 714 -3.73 -29.98 -85.49
N GLU A 715 -4.19 -30.80 -84.55
CA GLU A 715 -5.62 -31.09 -84.37
C GLU A 715 -5.92 -31.08 -82.87
N ASN A 716 -6.44 -29.99 -82.29
CA ASN A 716 -7.14 -30.05 -80.98
C ASN A 716 -7.87 -28.75 -80.53
N LEU A 717 -8.24 -27.84 -81.44
CA LEU A 717 -9.17 -26.75 -81.08
C LEU A 717 -10.22 -26.55 -82.17
N VAL A 718 -11.42 -27.07 -81.94
CA VAL A 718 -12.58 -26.89 -82.83
C VAL A 718 -13.71 -26.23 -82.05
N PHE A 719 -14.12 -25.05 -82.49
CA PHE A 719 -15.32 -24.37 -81.99
C PHE A 719 -16.46 -24.59 -82.99
N ASN A 720 -17.47 -25.37 -82.62
CA ASN A 720 -18.65 -25.58 -83.46
C ASN A 720 -19.81 -24.71 -82.95
N SER A 721 -20.07 -23.60 -83.64
CA SER A 721 -21.10 -22.63 -83.26
C SER A 721 -22.53 -23.15 -83.36
N ASP A 722 -22.75 -24.26 -84.08
CA ASP A 722 -24.11 -24.79 -84.30
C ASP A 722 -24.54 -25.76 -83.18
N GLU A 723 -23.61 -26.24 -82.35
CA GLU A 723 -23.89 -27.26 -81.31
C GLU A 723 -23.57 -26.78 -79.89
N ASN A 724 -23.06 -25.56 -79.69
CA ASN A 724 -22.56 -25.08 -78.40
C ASN A 724 -21.58 -26.07 -77.75
N VAL A 725 -20.57 -26.51 -78.51
CA VAL A 725 -19.55 -27.45 -78.04
C VAL A 725 -18.15 -26.86 -78.19
N LEU A 726 -17.39 -26.86 -77.09
CA LEU A 726 -15.96 -26.61 -77.08
C LEU A 726 -15.25 -27.95 -76.86
N VAL A 727 -14.30 -28.30 -77.73
CA VAL A 727 -13.47 -29.51 -77.56
C VAL A 727 -12.03 -29.09 -77.33
N ILE A 728 -11.48 -29.50 -76.18
CA ILE A 728 -10.06 -29.34 -75.82
C ILE A 728 -9.55 -30.75 -75.45
N ASP A 729 -8.47 -31.21 -76.09
CA ASP A 729 -7.83 -32.52 -75.83
C ASP A 729 -8.80 -33.73 -75.78
N ASN A 730 -9.69 -33.85 -76.78
CA ASN A 730 -10.71 -34.90 -76.89
C ASN A 730 -11.79 -34.92 -75.80
N GLU A 731 -11.86 -33.91 -74.92
CA GLU A 731 -12.99 -33.73 -74.02
C GLU A 731 -14.02 -32.78 -74.61
N VAL A 732 -15.29 -33.21 -74.61
CA VAL A 732 -16.42 -32.52 -75.23
C VAL A 732 -17.18 -31.77 -74.16
N PHE A 733 -17.09 -30.44 -74.17
CA PHE A 733 -17.85 -29.57 -73.28
C PHE A 733 -19.11 -29.07 -74.00
N SER A 734 -20.28 -29.58 -73.63
CA SER A 734 -21.58 -29.15 -74.18
C SER A 734 -22.25 -28.13 -73.27
N PHE A 735 -22.71 -27.01 -73.82
CA PHE A 735 -23.50 -26.00 -73.09
C PHE A 735 -24.99 -26.13 -73.43
N GLU A 736 -25.83 -26.45 -72.45
CA GLU A 736 -27.29 -26.50 -72.59
C GLU A 736 -27.86 -25.07 -72.64
N GLU A 737 -28.86 -24.84 -73.52
CA GLU A 737 -29.45 -23.56 -73.94
C GLU A 737 -29.12 -22.30 -73.11
N ALA A 738 -28.05 -21.58 -73.48
CA ALA A 738 -27.77 -20.25 -72.95
C ALA A 738 -28.50 -19.16 -73.77
N GLU A 739 -29.43 -18.42 -73.15
CA GLU A 739 -30.09 -17.24 -73.76
C GLU A 739 -29.17 -16.01 -73.93
N SER A 740 -27.84 -16.13 -73.72
CA SER A 740 -26.90 -15.01 -73.71
C SER A 740 -25.60 -15.30 -74.48
N ALA A 741 -25.06 -14.29 -75.17
CA ALA A 741 -23.83 -14.38 -75.95
C ALA A 741 -22.58 -14.54 -75.05
N ILE A 742 -21.86 -15.65 -75.21
CA ILE A 742 -20.53 -15.86 -74.62
C ILE A 742 -19.49 -15.20 -75.54
N ALA A 743 -18.71 -14.24 -75.01
CA ALA A 743 -17.59 -13.63 -75.72
C ALA A 743 -16.27 -14.11 -75.10
N VAL A 744 -15.62 -15.08 -75.75
CA VAL A 744 -14.28 -15.55 -75.37
C VAL A 744 -13.24 -14.65 -76.05
N TYR A 745 -12.44 -13.90 -75.28
CA TYR A 745 -11.31 -13.12 -75.79
C TYR A 745 -10.00 -13.85 -75.49
N ILE A 746 -9.36 -14.38 -76.54
CA ILE A 746 -8.00 -14.95 -76.45
C ILE A 746 -7.00 -13.86 -76.87
N PHE A 747 -6.18 -13.38 -75.94
CA PHE A 747 -5.07 -12.47 -76.25
C PHE A 747 -3.77 -13.26 -76.43
N ALA A 748 -3.35 -13.48 -77.68
CA ALA A 748 -2.01 -13.98 -78.00
C ALA A 748 -1.07 -12.81 -78.33
N THR A 749 -0.07 -12.55 -77.49
CA THR A 749 1.03 -11.62 -77.80
C THR A 749 2.14 -12.39 -78.52
N LEU A 750 2.26 -12.17 -79.83
CA LEU A 750 3.34 -12.72 -80.67
C LEU A 750 4.55 -11.79 -80.62
N GLU A 751 5.59 -12.15 -79.85
CA GLU A 751 6.95 -11.66 -80.09
C GLU A 751 7.72 -12.68 -80.94
N SER A 752 7.88 -12.35 -82.22
CA SER A 752 8.70 -13.09 -83.16
C SER A 752 10.19 -12.75 -82.99
N SER A 753 11.03 -13.75 -82.74
CA SER A 753 12.38 -13.76 -83.31
C SER A 753 12.73 -15.17 -83.78
N LEU A 754 13.03 -15.23 -85.08
CA LEU A 754 13.24 -16.42 -85.89
C LEU A 754 14.72 -16.42 -86.28
N GLU A 755 15.49 -17.45 -85.93
CA GLU A 755 16.72 -17.76 -86.67
C GLU A 755 16.92 -19.28 -86.78
N LEU A 756 16.80 -19.73 -88.03
CA LEU A 756 17.09 -21.08 -88.52
C LEU A 756 18.61 -21.24 -88.69
N THR A 757 19.16 -22.42 -88.38
CA THR A 757 19.58 -23.38 -89.43
C THR A 757 20.16 -24.68 -88.86
N SER A 758 20.07 -25.70 -89.73
CA SER A 758 20.21 -27.12 -89.53
C SER A 758 21.61 -27.70 -89.81
N GLN A 759 21.80 -28.94 -89.32
CA GLN A 759 22.57 -30.07 -89.88
C GLN A 759 24.00 -30.40 -89.39
N ASN A 760 24.06 -31.57 -88.74
CA ASN A 760 24.91 -32.75 -88.98
C ASN A 760 26.45 -32.65 -88.84
N LEU A 761 27.05 -33.45 -87.94
CA LEU A 761 27.58 -34.82 -88.19
C LEU A 761 28.45 -35.30 -87.00
N SER A 762 28.34 -36.60 -86.65
CA SER A 762 29.36 -37.53 -86.07
C SER A 762 30.23 -37.09 -84.86
N GLY A 763 30.53 -37.86 -83.83
CA GLY A 763 30.56 -39.30 -83.61
C GLY A 763 31.69 -39.63 -82.62
N PHE A 764 31.51 -40.69 -81.83
CA PHE A 764 32.51 -41.54 -81.17
C PHE A 764 33.48 -41.03 -80.06
N TYR A 765 33.50 -41.85 -79.00
CA TYR A 765 34.58 -42.30 -78.08
C TYR A 765 34.94 -41.54 -76.77
N GLU A 766 34.72 -42.29 -75.66
CA GLU A 766 35.59 -42.64 -74.51
C GLU A 766 36.31 -41.61 -73.59
N GLU A 767 36.04 -41.83 -72.30
CA GLU A 767 36.97 -42.05 -71.15
C GLU A 767 37.69 -40.91 -70.40
N LEU A 768 37.75 -41.16 -69.07
CA LEU A 768 38.69 -40.69 -68.03
C LEU A 768 38.54 -39.23 -67.60
N GLU A 769 38.73 -38.79 -66.36
CA GLU A 769 39.19 -39.35 -65.07
C GLU A 769 38.73 -38.25 -64.06
N GLU A 770 38.12 -38.60 -62.92
CA GLU A 770 38.78 -38.61 -61.61
C GLU A 770 39.45 -37.26 -61.19
N SER A 771 38.92 -36.63 -60.14
CA SER A 771 39.80 -36.13 -59.06
C SER A 771 39.04 -35.88 -57.75
N ASP A 772 39.43 -36.67 -56.77
CA ASP A 772 39.24 -36.54 -55.33
C ASP A 772 39.64 -35.18 -54.73
N LYS A 773 38.99 -34.85 -53.60
CA LYS A 773 39.61 -34.69 -52.25
C LYS A 773 38.53 -34.22 -51.26
N ASN A 774 38.10 -35.07 -50.31
CA ASN A 774 38.63 -35.24 -48.93
C ASN A 774 38.50 -33.97 -48.07
N LEU A 775 38.16 -33.97 -46.77
CA LEU A 775 37.84 -34.94 -45.72
C LEU A 775 37.78 -34.08 -44.42
N VAL A 776 37.21 -34.59 -43.32
CA VAL A 776 37.60 -34.36 -41.90
C VAL A 776 36.68 -33.48 -41.01
N GLU A 777 35.98 -34.20 -40.11
CA GLU A 777 35.84 -34.06 -38.62
C GLU A 777 35.32 -32.72 -38.02
N SER A 778 34.60 -32.66 -36.90
CA SER A 778 34.38 -33.49 -35.69
C SER A 778 33.12 -32.96 -34.97
N ILE A 779 32.19 -33.78 -34.47
CA ILE A 779 32.06 -34.28 -33.08
C ILE A 779 32.27 -33.23 -31.96
N SER A 780 31.21 -33.00 -31.16
CA SER A 780 31.26 -33.12 -29.69
C SER A 780 29.86 -33.40 -29.12
N LEU A 781 29.78 -34.50 -28.36
CA LEU A 781 28.76 -34.88 -27.39
C LEU A 781 29.12 -34.29 -26.01
N ASP A 782 28.11 -34.02 -25.18
CA ASP A 782 27.99 -34.44 -23.76
C ASP A 782 26.55 -34.07 -23.31
N THR A 783 25.58 -34.95 -23.04
CA THR A 783 25.35 -35.98 -21.99
C THR A 783 25.34 -35.51 -20.54
N GLU A 784 24.17 -35.64 -19.88
CA GLU A 784 23.92 -36.32 -18.59
C GLU A 784 22.38 -36.46 -18.40
N GLU A 785 21.82 -37.67 -18.56
CA GLU A 785 21.23 -38.57 -17.52
C GLU A 785 19.79 -38.19 -17.12
N GLY A 786 18.77 -39.07 -17.03
CA GLY A 786 18.52 -40.51 -17.17
C GLY A 786 16.98 -40.66 -17.08
N LEU A 787 16.28 -41.79 -17.14
CA LEU A 787 16.56 -43.21 -17.16
C LEU A 787 15.22 -43.86 -17.58
N VAL A 788 15.27 -44.79 -18.53
CA VAL A 788 14.12 -45.60 -18.99
C VAL A 788 13.83 -46.73 -17.99
N LEU A 789 12.57 -47.11 -17.79
CA LEU A 789 12.18 -48.53 -17.65
C LEU A 789 10.68 -48.78 -17.92
N ASN A 790 10.48 -49.81 -18.76
CA ASN A 790 9.24 -50.41 -19.24
C ASN A 790 8.34 -51.04 -18.16
N GLY A 791 7.05 -51.08 -18.47
CA GLY A 791 6.28 -52.33 -18.47
C GLY A 791 5.11 -52.42 -17.49
N VAL A 792 3.90 -52.62 -18.01
CA VAL A 792 3.10 -53.87 -17.94
C VAL A 792 1.63 -53.53 -18.21
N ASN A 793 1.07 -54.17 -19.25
CA ASN A 793 -0.35 -54.36 -19.49
C ASN A 793 -1.00 -55.03 -18.28
N GLU A 794 -2.14 -54.52 -17.80
CA GLU A 794 -3.21 -55.41 -17.34
C GLU A 794 -4.59 -54.74 -17.48
N GLU A 795 -5.40 -55.48 -18.22
CA GLU A 795 -6.82 -55.38 -18.51
C GLU A 795 -7.61 -55.58 -17.20
N LEU A 796 -8.56 -54.68 -16.89
CA LEU A 796 -9.50 -54.87 -15.77
C LEU A 796 -10.91 -54.45 -16.17
N ASP A 797 -11.61 -55.48 -16.63
CA ASP A 797 -13.04 -55.79 -16.58
C ASP A 797 -13.98 -54.78 -15.90
N LEU A 798 -14.86 -54.22 -16.74
CA LEU A 798 -16.08 -53.50 -16.38
C LEU A 798 -17.25 -54.49 -16.47
N ASP A 799 -17.49 -55.27 -15.41
CA ASP A 799 -18.75 -56.02 -15.23
C ASP A 799 -18.87 -56.57 -13.79
N ASP A 800 -19.38 -55.74 -12.87
CA ASP A 800 -20.26 -56.12 -11.74
C ASP A 800 -20.24 -55.01 -10.68
N LEU A 801 -21.24 -54.10 -10.67
CA LEU A 801 -22.10 -53.89 -9.49
C LEU A 801 -23.23 -52.89 -9.78
N PHE A 802 -24.19 -53.27 -10.64
CA PHE A 802 -25.54 -52.72 -10.50
C PHE A 802 -26.25 -53.42 -9.33
N GLY A 803 -26.57 -52.66 -8.29
CA GLY A 803 -27.20 -53.21 -7.09
C GLY A 803 -27.88 -52.18 -6.20
N LYS A 804 -28.93 -51.50 -6.72
CA LYS A 804 -30.08 -50.94 -5.99
C LYS A 804 -29.78 -50.01 -4.78
N GLN A 805 -30.16 -48.74 -4.86
CA GLN A 805 -31.46 -48.28 -4.32
C GLN A 805 -31.71 -46.80 -4.58
N GLN A 806 -32.81 -46.59 -5.27
CA GLN A 806 -33.46 -45.33 -5.56
C GLN A 806 -34.33 -44.94 -4.36
N PHE A 807 -33.99 -43.86 -3.65
CA PHE A 807 -34.93 -43.02 -2.91
C PHE A 807 -34.24 -41.74 -2.37
N MET A 808 -34.86 -40.59 -2.61
CA MET A 808 -34.53 -39.23 -2.14
C MET A 808 -33.69 -38.34 -3.06
N GLU A 809 -34.29 -37.93 -4.19
CA GLU A 809 -33.85 -36.73 -4.93
C GLU A 809 -34.97 -35.70 -5.13
N ASP A 810 -36.09 -35.80 -4.38
CA ASP A 810 -37.24 -34.90 -4.51
C ASP A 810 -37.50 -33.99 -3.29
N ASN A 811 -36.50 -33.69 -2.44
CA ASN A 811 -36.71 -32.77 -1.30
C ASN A 811 -35.48 -31.94 -0.89
N PHE A 812 -34.68 -31.45 -1.85
CA PHE A 812 -33.59 -30.50 -1.55
C PHE A 812 -33.84 -29.05 -2.01
N GLU A 813 -35.05 -28.74 -2.50
CA GLU A 813 -35.39 -27.40 -2.99
C GLU A 813 -36.31 -26.59 -2.04
N THR A 814 -36.43 -26.99 -0.78
CA THR A 814 -37.28 -26.27 0.21
C THR A 814 -36.64 -26.11 1.58
N PHE A 815 -35.29 -26.09 1.66
CA PHE A 815 -34.58 -25.74 2.90
C PHE A 815 -33.71 -24.48 2.82
N TYR A 816 -33.52 -23.89 1.62
CA TYR A 816 -32.73 -22.66 1.45
C TYR A 816 -33.54 -21.37 1.27
N LYS A 817 -34.88 -21.42 1.39
CA LYS A 817 -35.77 -20.24 1.28
C LYS A 817 -36.33 -19.72 2.61
N GLN A 818 -35.82 -20.20 3.75
CA GLN A 818 -36.21 -19.70 5.09
C GLN A 818 -35.02 -19.37 6.02
N LEU A 819 -33.86 -19.02 5.46
CA LEU A 819 -32.76 -18.42 6.23
C LEU A 819 -32.28 -17.06 5.69
N SER A 820 -33.09 -16.40 4.86
CA SER A 820 -32.79 -15.08 4.29
C SER A 820 -33.59 -13.94 4.96
N PHE A 821 -33.90 -14.04 6.25
CA PHE A 821 -34.62 -12.97 6.98
C PHE A 821 -34.00 -12.57 8.33
N LEU A 822 -32.73 -12.89 8.58
CA LEU A 822 -32.02 -12.47 9.79
C LEU A 822 -30.54 -12.16 9.51
N TYR A 823 -30.28 -11.38 8.46
CA TYR A 823 -28.96 -10.83 8.12
C TYR A 823 -28.99 -9.30 7.95
N ASP A 824 -29.75 -8.62 8.81
CA ASP A 824 -29.81 -7.14 8.84
C ASP A 824 -29.72 -6.58 10.28
N SER A 825 -28.89 -7.20 11.12
CA SER A 825 -28.50 -6.62 12.40
C SER A 825 -27.08 -7.02 12.74
N GLY A 826 -26.14 -6.14 12.39
CA GLY A 826 -24.69 -6.34 12.55
C GLY A 826 -24.27 -6.72 13.97
N MET A 827 -23.92 -7.98 14.14
CA MET A 827 -23.10 -8.47 15.25
C MET A 827 -22.01 -9.39 14.69
N PRO A 828 -20.74 -9.24 15.10
CA PRO A 828 -19.66 -10.08 14.62
C PRO A 828 -19.73 -11.47 15.29
N LEU A 829 -19.59 -12.52 14.46
CA LEU A 829 -19.33 -13.88 14.94
C LEU A 829 -17.86 -13.99 15.37
N PHE A 830 -17.64 -14.43 16.60
CA PHE A 830 -16.35 -14.87 17.10
C PHE A 830 -15.94 -16.17 16.39
N ASP A 831 -14.74 -16.18 15.80
CA ASP A 831 -14.08 -17.40 15.36
C ASP A 831 -13.59 -18.21 16.56
N LEU A 832 -14.05 -19.45 16.65
CA LEU A 832 -13.65 -20.43 17.65
C LEU A 832 -12.53 -21.30 17.06
N TYR A 833 -11.27 -20.94 17.31
CA TYR A 833 -10.13 -21.83 17.05
C TYR A 833 -10.11 -22.93 18.11
N ALA A 834 -10.36 -24.17 17.69
CA ALA A 834 -10.03 -25.36 18.47
C ALA A 834 -8.54 -25.65 18.30
N SER A 835 -7.74 -25.36 19.33
CA SER A 835 -6.40 -25.95 19.49
C SER A 835 -6.50 -27.06 20.53
N GLU A 836 -6.08 -28.26 20.13
CA GLU A 836 -5.79 -29.37 21.02
C GLU A 836 -4.44 -29.13 21.71
N GLU A 837 -4.32 -29.66 22.93
CA GLU A 837 -3.14 -29.69 23.82
C GLU A 837 -2.91 -28.46 24.72
N TYR A 838 -3.31 -28.56 26.00
CA TYR A 838 -2.37 -28.68 27.14
C TYR A 838 -3.13 -28.95 28.45
N GLU A 839 -2.79 -30.05 29.12
CA GLU A 839 -3.15 -30.31 30.51
C GLU A 839 -2.33 -29.41 31.44
N ASN A 840 -2.98 -28.51 32.20
CA ASN A 840 -2.84 -28.36 33.66
C ASN A 840 -3.26 -26.96 34.16
N SER A 841 -4.20 -27.00 35.11
CA SER A 841 -4.23 -26.18 36.33
C SER A 841 -4.96 -24.82 36.34
N THR A 842 -5.79 -24.71 37.40
CA THR A 842 -6.04 -23.56 38.26
C THR A 842 -7.17 -22.56 37.91
N ILE A 843 -8.32 -22.85 38.53
CA ILE A 843 -9.32 -21.96 39.13
C ILE A 843 -8.91 -20.49 39.26
N ILE A 844 -9.65 -19.57 38.62
CA ILE A 844 -10.10 -18.30 39.24
C ILE A 844 -11.55 -18.03 38.81
N ASN A 845 -12.33 -17.66 39.82
CA ASN A 845 -13.77 -17.45 39.84
C ASN A 845 -14.00 -15.94 40.02
N SER A 846 -14.74 -15.26 39.13
CA SER A 846 -15.47 -14.03 39.51
C SER A 846 -16.41 -13.52 38.40
N ASN A 847 -17.69 -13.48 38.78
CA ASN A 847 -18.65 -12.38 38.62
C ASN A 847 -19.01 -11.87 37.21
N ILE A 848 -20.15 -12.34 36.70
CA ILE A 848 -21.08 -11.50 35.96
C ILE A 848 -22.49 -11.72 36.53
N GLU A 849 -22.95 -10.75 37.33
CA GLU A 849 -24.36 -10.56 37.65
C GLU A 849 -25.05 -9.95 36.43
N TYR A 850 -26.08 -10.61 35.90
CA TYR A 850 -27.12 -9.91 35.14
C TYR A 850 -28.51 -10.39 35.58
N TRP A 851 -29.29 -9.42 36.02
CA TRP A 851 -30.73 -9.46 36.19
C TRP A 851 -31.44 -9.73 34.87
N ILE A 852 -32.30 -10.75 34.80
CA ILE A 852 -33.53 -10.70 34.02
C ILE A 852 -34.64 -11.39 34.83
N GLU A 853 -35.54 -10.58 35.38
CA GLU A 853 -36.86 -11.01 35.85
C GLU A 853 -37.77 -11.30 34.64
N ASP A 854 -38.49 -12.43 34.76
CA ASP A 854 -39.84 -12.74 34.28
C ASP A 854 -40.21 -12.49 32.81
N ILE A 855 -40.54 -13.59 32.11
CA ILE A 855 -41.93 -13.92 31.73
C ILE A 855 -42.04 -15.43 31.38
N ALA A 856 -43.01 -16.06 32.03
CA ALA A 856 -43.53 -17.43 31.84
C ALA A 856 -43.95 -17.72 30.37
N ILE A 857 -43.86 -18.95 29.83
CA ILE A 857 -44.34 -20.26 30.29
C ILE A 857 -43.32 -21.35 29.92
#